data_AF-A0A819ES72-F1
#
_entry.id   AF-A0A819ES72-F1
#
_cell.length_a   1.000
_cell.length_b   1.000
_cell.length_c   1.000
_cell.angle_alpha   90.00
_cell.angle_beta   90.00
_cell.angle_gamma   90.00
#
_symmetry.space_group_name_H-M   'P 1'
#
loop_
_entity.id
_entity.type
_entity.pdbx_description
1 polymer ?
#
loop_
_entity_poly.entity_id
_entity_poly.type
_entity_poly.pdbx_seq_one_letter_code
_entity_poly.pdbx_strand_id
1 'polypeptide(L)'
;SNKKKRQNEINTQLLEQVFQCLTYLFKHLWRIMLKDLASLYELYSKYLFSSSSSSSLTNTLTTNYEYIRSFAAESFAYLLRKIENYQSFIDYLFDRKQQCDENELESLALVFSETCQNVQSTFHSCTKSLLMCLWKKFLEKPKQLQSCMNTIYLLLIQHTTKQNVDILWNCFMNIYRSINHNESTIIYQTFYGIFQLFIEHKMVIDMNLCCEFLTIVKTNENEEFLKIHYDTIFKLMKSVPISREILDIYYRFIDQTSSVLLYQETRKIFQSDLIEKLANEFYIQLWKHLLNKKDSKQEQIIDWFVDFIIIERKKKNMILLSNDNDEIVMEKINLLKTKKKILTKDKITEQGLQFIQMFIQNTFSKIDDIQTLTSGQLWRALILHNSLSDKDTNEGKLTVGHVVKISQLMENCLSSSSIIALTIIEFISHDITFTTSFWYTILKGNSHSELYLLAIRISFLLMSPTKDYSDKFIELLKTNLSSFNSNIRLLTLRILSSFIEDKNEKNNVILTCLLCEECPLNVYEFRAKIIHLQKLSVEFILLNNNTSSFHLAMYYLLGILCSNFTPLWSICTELLGSYGNKAIEYIGHTYFWSILNEKFQLVNQHNDIEIVESIDDELINEYLENEVKREYEVNDQSIDYIQYRINLFQILTYFPNECENKTKILFPIIFDFFTNEYFDHLLSLGLFGLSKSSYEIHPTSSKRLSRKFSIKTLETILNLLKQFHHYQQWYEPLRLYQFYVRLLLSSDNSIQQSAYHCLLKCHQIPQSKIQTNFLKHSEELVPLFNPSTCRKAFHELIQGALLEQNLSDDLKNQYAFILIRVVYSKLNAKRSLGSTTRGRKDYFELNRKYLFQFLITFASNHLYKEHFHYFIQLLLEPFHDELFSSNENQWLNIFENKINLKNEEFHLISYEIFIKYIQHSLLLLKTFVSKLGVYIHEKIDYIMKFYILTIKFVDYLTNQKCSSQEETDDFQVKKIRILLKRIRSMSYKGLQILFKLFDNDDKEIFQKDLIDSLWLCCIKQSYLDNLLNKTKQREDIVHMLKLAVIWSNTTYLREAIINDRQDAKDLVKCSMESGVSYYLLLSLPLTKRSVTSFTIDC
;
A
#
# COMPACT_ATOMS: atom_id res chain seq x y z
N SER A 1 -1.39 -4.58 -28.00
CA SER A 1 -1.55 -3.25 -27.38
C SER A 1 -0.56 -2.20 -27.89
N ASN A 2 0.75 -2.41 -28.11
CA ASN A 2 1.64 -1.29 -28.59
C ASN A 2 1.68 -1.04 -30.11
N LYS A 3 0.82 -1.67 -30.93
CA LYS A 3 0.62 -1.24 -32.34
C LYS A 3 -0.39 -0.09 -32.49
N LYS A 4 -1.20 0.19 -31.47
CA LYS A 4 -2.09 1.37 -31.41
C LYS A 4 -1.47 2.58 -30.69
N LYS A 5 -0.25 2.46 -30.15
CA LYS A 5 0.43 3.55 -29.40
C LYS A 5 1.36 4.43 -30.25
N ARG A 6 1.43 4.24 -31.58
CA ARG A 6 2.25 5.07 -32.49
C ARG A 6 1.42 5.87 -33.50
N GLN A 7 0.11 6.05 -33.26
CA GLN A 7 -0.78 6.76 -34.20
C GLN A 7 -1.44 8.03 -33.64
N ASN A 8 -1.11 8.45 -32.42
CA ASN A 8 -1.70 9.65 -31.82
C ASN A 8 -0.61 10.61 -31.33
N GLU A 9 0.32 11.00 -32.20
CA GLU A 9 0.92 12.34 -32.04
C GLU A 9 -0.14 13.32 -32.56
N ILE A 10 -0.78 14.06 -31.65
CA ILE A 10 -1.71 15.13 -32.05
C ILE A 10 -0.91 16.15 -32.87
N ASN A 11 -1.24 16.30 -34.15
CA ASN A 11 -0.68 17.35 -34.98
C ASN A 11 -1.27 18.69 -34.54
N THR A 12 -0.49 19.45 -33.76
CA THR A 12 -0.90 20.74 -33.18
C THR A 12 -1.29 21.76 -34.26
N GLN A 13 -0.59 21.78 -35.40
CA GLN A 13 -0.90 22.67 -36.53
C GLN A 13 -2.25 22.33 -37.17
N LEU A 14 -2.56 21.03 -37.32
CA LEU A 14 -3.85 20.61 -37.85
C LEU A 14 -4.99 21.02 -36.91
N LEU A 15 -4.78 20.88 -35.60
CA LEU A 15 -5.77 21.24 -34.59
C LEU A 15 -6.06 22.74 -34.59
N GLU A 16 -5.01 23.57 -34.68
CA GLU A 16 -5.13 25.02 -34.85
C GLU A 16 -5.92 25.37 -36.12
N GLN A 17 -5.60 24.77 -37.27
CA GLN A 17 -6.31 24.99 -38.53
C GLN A 17 -7.80 24.62 -38.45
N VAL A 18 -8.15 23.53 -37.74
CA VAL A 18 -9.54 23.11 -37.54
C VAL A 18 -10.30 24.13 -36.72
N PHE A 19 -9.77 24.56 -35.56
CA PHE A 19 -10.45 25.55 -34.72
C PHE A 19 -10.47 26.95 -35.33
N GLN A 20 -9.46 27.30 -36.13
CA GLN A 20 -9.45 28.52 -36.92
C GLN A 20 -10.58 28.49 -37.98
N CYS A 21 -10.74 27.37 -38.68
CA CYS A 21 -11.84 27.17 -39.63
C CYS A 21 -13.21 27.25 -38.94
N LEU A 22 -13.39 26.60 -37.79
CA LEU A 22 -14.62 26.69 -36.98
C LEU A 22 -14.93 28.12 -36.57
N THR A 23 -13.92 28.87 -36.12
CA THR A 23 -14.07 30.28 -35.74
C THR A 23 -14.48 31.15 -36.94
N TYR A 24 -13.94 30.88 -38.14
CA TYR A 24 -14.39 31.54 -39.37
C TYR A 24 -15.85 31.20 -39.72
N LEU A 25 -16.26 29.94 -39.59
CA LEU A 25 -17.65 29.54 -39.82
C LEU A 25 -18.59 30.26 -38.85
N PHE A 26 -18.25 30.30 -37.56
CA PHE A 26 -19.01 31.07 -36.57
C PHE A 26 -19.05 32.55 -36.92
N LYS A 27 -17.92 33.15 -37.31
CA LYS A 27 -17.84 34.57 -37.70
C LYS A 27 -18.74 34.93 -38.90
N HIS A 28 -18.83 34.05 -39.90
CA HIS A 28 -19.58 34.35 -41.13
C HIS A 28 -21.04 33.90 -41.08
N LEU A 29 -21.37 32.87 -40.30
CA LEU A 29 -22.70 32.24 -40.29
C LEU A 29 -23.47 32.43 -38.98
N TRP A 30 -22.96 33.21 -38.02
CA TRP A 30 -23.59 33.38 -36.70
C TRP A 30 -25.08 33.74 -36.75
N ARG A 31 -25.53 34.59 -37.70
CA ARG A 31 -26.95 34.99 -37.82
C ARG A 31 -27.89 33.83 -38.09
N ILE A 32 -27.41 32.80 -38.79
CA ILE A 32 -28.18 31.59 -39.11
C ILE A 32 -28.09 30.63 -37.92
N MET A 33 -26.88 30.45 -37.38
CA MET A 33 -26.61 29.56 -36.25
C MET A 33 -27.33 29.96 -34.96
N LEU A 34 -27.52 31.27 -34.70
CA LEU A 34 -28.25 31.73 -33.52
C LEU A 34 -29.75 31.40 -33.55
N LYS A 35 -30.35 31.19 -34.74
CA LYS A 35 -31.77 30.82 -34.85
C LYS A 35 -32.07 29.44 -34.28
N ASP A 36 -31.06 28.57 -34.24
CA ASP A 36 -31.16 27.20 -33.72
C ASP A 36 -29.95 26.85 -32.85
N LEU A 37 -29.69 27.72 -31.87
CA LEU A 37 -28.54 27.60 -30.96
C LEU A 37 -28.60 26.33 -30.11
N ALA A 38 -29.80 25.83 -29.80
CA ALA A 38 -30.03 24.62 -29.03
C ALA A 38 -29.50 23.37 -29.74
N SER A 39 -29.90 23.15 -30.99
CA SER A 39 -29.41 22.01 -31.78
C SER A 39 -27.93 22.16 -32.14
N LEU A 40 -27.45 23.39 -32.34
CA LEU A 40 -26.02 23.64 -32.52
C LEU A 40 -25.21 23.24 -31.28
N TYR A 41 -25.68 23.61 -30.08
CA TYR A 41 -25.06 23.22 -28.82
C TYR A 41 -25.08 21.69 -28.66
N GLU A 42 -26.19 20.99 -28.97
CA GLU A 42 -26.24 19.53 -28.89
C GLU A 42 -25.23 18.84 -29.84
N LEU A 43 -24.93 19.42 -30.99
CA LEU A 43 -23.89 18.92 -31.90
C LEU A 43 -22.48 19.23 -31.39
N TYR A 44 -22.29 20.43 -30.84
CA TYR A 44 -21.00 20.94 -30.38
C TYR A 44 -20.58 20.38 -29.00
N SER A 45 -21.57 20.04 -28.16
CA SER A 45 -21.44 19.44 -26.84
C SER A 45 -20.57 18.17 -26.86
N LYS A 46 -20.67 17.35 -27.92
CA LYS A 46 -19.86 16.13 -28.08
C LYS A 46 -18.35 16.39 -28.10
N TYR A 47 -17.93 17.59 -28.52
CA TYR A 47 -16.54 18.03 -28.56
C TYR A 47 -16.13 18.76 -27.28
N LEU A 48 -17.07 19.47 -26.63
CA LEU A 48 -16.86 20.08 -25.31
C LEU A 48 -16.77 19.04 -24.18
N PHE A 49 -17.52 17.92 -24.29
CA PHE A 49 -17.72 16.93 -23.23
C PHE A 49 -17.14 15.55 -23.56
N SER A 50 -16.06 15.46 -24.35
CA SER A 50 -15.51 14.15 -24.77
C SER A 50 -14.91 13.35 -23.59
N SER A 51 -15.77 12.76 -22.79
CA SER A 51 -15.51 11.75 -21.79
C SER A 51 -16.70 10.79 -21.79
N SER A 52 -17.02 10.21 -22.95
CA SER A 52 -18.03 9.16 -23.01
C SER A 52 -17.39 7.81 -23.34
N SER A 53 -17.60 6.86 -22.42
CA SER A 53 -17.69 5.42 -22.67
C SER A 53 -16.39 4.56 -22.68
N SER A 54 -15.68 4.52 -21.55
CA SER A 54 -15.12 3.24 -21.07
C SER A 54 -14.81 3.30 -19.58
N SER A 55 -15.70 2.74 -18.77
CA SER A 55 -15.45 2.38 -17.37
C SER A 55 -14.36 1.29 -17.30
N SER A 56 -13.08 1.66 -17.18
CA SER A 56 -11.99 0.81 -16.67
C SER A 56 -10.65 1.56 -16.68
N LEU A 57 -10.05 1.70 -15.48
CA LEU A 57 -8.62 1.87 -15.20
C LEU A 57 -7.79 2.82 -16.09
N THR A 58 -7.43 4.00 -15.56
CA THR A 58 -6.03 4.47 -15.33
C THR A 58 -5.99 6.00 -15.18
N ASN A 59 -5.68 6.49 -13.96
CA ASN A 59 -5.45 7.91 -13.61
C ASN A 59 -4.12 8.47 -14.15
N THR A 60 -3.79 8.28 -15.43
CA THR A 60 -2.52 8.83 -16.00
C THR A 60 -2.63 9.42 -17.40
N LEU A 61 -3.83 9.65 -17.95
CA LEU A 61 -4.00 10.21 -19.31
C LEU A 61 -5.16 11.24 -19.42
N THR A 62 -5.56 11.90 -18.32
CA THR A 62 -6.62 12.94 -18.34
C THR A 62 -6.15 14.28 -18.91
N THR A 63 -4.84 14.53 -18.98
CA THR A 63 -4.27 15.80 -19.50
C THR A 63 -4.33 15.95 -21.03
N ASN A 64 -4.60 14.87 -21.79
CA ASN A 64 -4.49 14.89 -23.26
C ASN A 64 -5.72 15.44 -24.02
N TYR A 65 -6.77 15.92 -23.33
CA TYR A 65 -7.97 16.51 -23.98
C TYR A 65 -8.37 17.89 -23.45
N GLU A 66 -7.69 18.41 -22.42
CA GLU A 66 -8.02 19.71 -21.81
C GLU A 66 -7.88 20.87 -22.82
N TYR A 67 -6.82 20.87 -23.62
CA TYR A 67 -6.60 21.90 -24.65
C TYR A 67 -7.70 21.89 -25.73
N ILE A 68 -8.27 20.73 -26.08
CA ILE A 68 -9.37 20.64 -27.05
C ILE A 68 -10.64 21.27 -26.48
N ARG A 69 -10.93 21.01 -25.19
CA ARG A 69 -12.06 21.64 -24.49
C ARG A 69 -11.90 23.17 -24.42
N SER A 70 -10.68 23.64 -24.15
CA SER A 70 -10.36 25.07 -24.12
C SER A 70 -10.53 25.73 -25.50
N PHE A 71 -9.98 25.16 -26.58
CA PHE A 71 -10.19 25.70 -27.94
C PHE A 71 -11.66 25.65 -28.39
N ALA A 72 -12.40 24.61 -28.00
CA ALA A 72 -13.83 24.53 -28.25
C ALA A 72 -14.60 25.61 -27.48
N ALA A 73 -14.24 25.86 -26.22
CA ALA A 73 -14.84 26.91 -25.41
C ALA A 73 -14.57 28.30 -26.00
N GLU A 74 -13.33 28.60 -26.38
CA GLU A 74 -12.92 29.88 -26.96
C GLU A 74 -13.66 30.17 -28.28
N SER A 75 -13.75 29.17 -29.16
CA SER A 75 -14.45 29.34 -30.44
C SER A 75 -15.97 29.49 -30.26
N PHE A 76 -16.60 28.73 -29.35
CA PHE A 76 -18.04 28.85 -29.08
C PHE A 76 -18.41 30.15 -28.36
N ALA A 77 -17.52 30.69 -27.51
CA ALA A 77 -17.69 31.97 -26.83
C ALA A 77 -17.96 33.12 -27.82
N TYR A 78 -17.40 33.08 -29.03
CA TYR A 78 -17.70 34.05 -30.09
C TYR A 78 -19.19 34.13 -30.42
N LEU A 79 -19.87 32.98 -30.54
CA LEU A 79 -21.31 32.92 -30.83
C LEU A 79 -22.11 33.42 -29.62
N LEU A 80 -21.74 32.99 -28.42
CA LEU A 80 -22.44 33.38 -27.19
C LEU A 80 -22.40 34.90 -26.97
N ARG A 81 -21.32 35.59 -27.36
CA ARG A 81 -21.22 37.07 -27.30
C ARG A 81 -22.20 37.79 -28.24
N LYS A 82 -22.85 37.10 -29.18
CA LYS A 82 -23.81 37.66 -30.15
C LYS A 82 -25.28 37.42 -29.78
N ILE A 83 -25.53 36.74 -28.66
CA ILE A 83 -26.88 36.47 -28.18
C ILE A 83 -27.51 37.74 -27.60
N GLU A 84 -28.75 38.02 -27.98
CA GLU A 84 -29.53 39.15 -27.42
C GLU A 84 -30.26 38.76 -26.12
N ASN A 85 -30.71 37.51 -25.99
CA ASN A 85 -31.41 37.01 -24.82
C ASN A 85 -30.70 35.77 -24.20
N TYR A 86 -29.88 36.00 -23.19
CA TYR A 86 -29.20 34.93 -22.46
C TYR A 86 -30.15 34.07 -21.62
N GLN A 87 -31.27 34.63 -21.17
CA GLN A 87 -32.21 33.94 -20.27
C GLN A 87 -32.78 32.68 -20.94
N SER A 88 -33.28 32.81 -22.17
CA SER A 88 -33.85 31.68 -22.92
C SER A 88 -32.86 30.55 -23.17
N PHE A 89 -31.56 30.88 -23.36
CA PHE A 89 -30.53 29.89 -23.56
C PHE A 89 -30.14 29.17 -22.26
N ILE A 90 -30.01 29.92 -21.16
CA ILE A 90 -29.72 29.36 -19.83
C ILE A 90 -30.86 28.48 -19.33
N ASP A 91 -32.11 28.90 -19.52
CA ASP A 91 -33.29 28.10 -19.20
C ASP A 91 -33.30 26.79 -20.00
N TYR A 92 -33.04 26.86 -21.31
CA TYR A 92 -32.86 25.65 -22.13
C TYR A 92 -31.74 24.75 -21.59
N LEU A 93 -30.58 25.27 -21.20
CA LEU A 93 -29.47 24.44 -20.73
C LEU A 93 -29.80 23.68 -19.44
N PHE A 94 -30.40 24.35 -18.46
CA PHE A 94 -30.58 23.83 -17.10
C PHE A 94 -31.98 23.29 -16.79
N ASP A 95 -32.99 23.51 -17.64
CA ASP A 95 -34.35 22.95 -17.50
C ASP A 95 -34.61 21.68 -18.32
N ARG A 96 -33.57 21.14 -18.98
CA ARG A 96 -33.64 19.83 -19.67
C ARG A 96 -33.94 18.68 -18.69
N LYS A 97 -34.66 17.65 -19.18
CA LYS A 97 -35.07 16.47 -18.37
C LYS A 97 -33.91 15.58 -17.93
N GLN A 98 -32.80 15.59 -18.68
CA GLN A 98 -31.55 14.93 -18.28
C GLN A 98 -30.75 15.91 -17.42
N GLN A 99 -30.31 15.46 -16.24
CA GLN A 99 -29.39 16.23 -15.41
C GLN A 99 -28.03 16.33 -16.11
N CYS A 100 -27.41 17.50 -16.05
CA CYS A 100 -26.06 17.71 -16.56
C CYS A 100 -25.06 16.93 -15.70
N ASP A 101 -24.18 16.16 -16.34
CA ASP A 101 -23.07 15.49 -15.67
C ASP A 101 -21.99 16.51 -15.23
N GLU A 102 -21.13 16.15 -14.27
CA GLU A 102 -20.08 17.05 -13.75
C GLU A 102 -19.14 17.57 -14.84
N ASN A 103 -18.78 16.72 -15.81
CA ASN A 103 -17.98 17.12 -16.98
C ASN A 103 -18.70 18.14 -17.87
N GLU A 104 -20.04 18.08 -17.92
CA GLU A 104 -20.86 19.04 -18.65
C GLU A 104 -20.80 20.41 -17.99
N LEU A 105 -20.95 20.43 -16.67
CA LEU A 105 -20.89 21.64 -15.86
C LEU A 105 -19.51 22.32 -15.91
N GLU A 106 -18.42 21.53 -15.85
CA GLU A 106 -17.05 22.06 -15.94
C GLU A 106 -16.80 22.72 -17.31
N SER A 107 -17.21 22.10 -18.40
CA SER A 107 -16.94 22.67 -19.74
C SER A 107 -17.88 23.82 -20.09
N LEU A 108 -19.10 23.84 -19.54
CA LEU A 108 -19.97 25.01 -19.57
C LEU A 108 -19.36 26.19 -18.79
N ALA A 109 -18.74 25.94 -17.63
CA ALA A 109 -18.05 26.98 -16.88
C ALA A 109 -16.93 27.63 -17.70
N LEU A 110 -16.12 26.83 -18.41
CA LEU A 110 -15.09 27.32 -19.35
C LEU A 110 -15.68 28.19 -20.46
N VAL A 111 -16.76 27.72 -21.10
CA VAL A 111 -17.44 28.46 -22.17
C VAL A 111 -17.97 29.81 -21.67
N PHE A 112 -18.61 29.82 -20.50
CA PHE A 112 -19.14 31.06 -19.92
C PHE A 112 -18.04 32.01 -19.48
N SER A 113 -16.92 31.52 -18.93
CA SER A 113 -15.79 32.36 -18.56
C SER A 113 -15.16 32.99 -19.81
N GLU A 114 -14.88 32.21 -20.86
CA GLU A 114 -14.34 32.70 -22.13
C GLU A 114 -15.27 33.72 -22.79
N THR A 115 -16.58 33.51 -22.69
CA THR A 115 -17.58 34.48 -23.20
C THR A 115 -17.43 35.85 -22.53
N CYS A 116 -17.11 35.87 -21.23
CA CYS A 116 -16.94 37.10 -20.46
C CYS A 116 -15.58 37.76 -20.62
N GLN A 117 -14.51 36.98 -20.80
CA GLN A 117 -13.13 37.48 -20.91
C GLN A 117 -12.92 38.29 -22.20
N ASN A 118 -12.08 39.32 -22.11
CA ASN A 118 -11.68 40.17 -23.24
C ASN A 118 -10.18 40.48 -23.14
N VAL A 119 -9.60 41.07 -24.21
CA VAL A 119 -8.16 41.35 -24.27
C VAL A 119 -7.73 42.28 -23.13
N GLN A 120 -6.46 42.16 -22.71
CA GLN A 120 -5.83 42.98 -21.66
C GLN A 120 -6.51 42.87 -20.27
N SER A 121 -6.95 41.67 -19.86
CA SER A 121 -7.53 41.46 -18.53
C SER A 121 -8.78 42.32 -18.26
N THR A 122 -9.52 42.66 -19.32
CA THR A 122 -10.81 43.37 -19.26
C THR A 122 -11.97 42.41 -19.50
N PHE A 123 -13.20 42.84 -19.22
CA PHE A 123 -14.40 42.05 -19.53
C PHE A 123 -15.13 42.60 -20.76
N HIS A 124 -15.82 41.72 -21.47
CA HIS A 124 -16.70 42.10 -22.56
C HIS A 124 -17.97 42.80 -22.04
N SER A 125 -18.65 43.58 -22.88
CA SER A 125 -19.88 44.31 -22.50
C SER A 125 -21.04 43.39 -22.11
N CYS A 126 -21.04 42.14 -22.59
CA CYS A 126 -22.08 41.14 -22.29
C CYS A 126 -21.90 40.45 -20.91
N THR A 127 -20.77 40.63 -20.24
CA THR A 127 -20.46 39.95 -18.98
C THR A 127 -21.51 40.22 -17.91
N LYS A 128 -21.95 41.48 -17.77
CA LYS A 128 -22.98 41.86 -16.80
C LYS A 128 -24.31 41.15 -17.08
N SER A 129 -24.76 41.12 -18.34
CA SER A 129 -26.02 40.46 -18.71
C SER A 129 -25.96 38.95 -18.50
N LEU A 130 -24.85 38.30 -18.89
CA LEU A 130 -24.69 36.85 -18.77
C LEU A 130 -24.62 36.40 -17.29
N LEU A 131 -23.77 37.05 -16.49
CA LEU A 131 -23.63 36.70 -15.07
C LEU A 131 -24.93 36.92 -14.29
N MET A 132 -25.67 38.00 -14.56
CA MET A 132 -26.96 38.25 -13.89
C MET A 132 -28.00 37.16 -14.21
N CYS A 133 -28.04 36.66 -15.45
CA CYS A 133 -28.93 35.54 -15.80
C CYS A 133 -28.48 34.22 -15.14
N LEU A 134 -27.18 33.94 -15.11
CA LEU A 134 -26.64 32.75 -14.44
C LEU A 134 -26.93 32.76 -12.93
N TRP A 135 -26.77 33.91 -12.28
CA TRP A 135 -27.09 34.07 -10.87
C TRP A 135 -28.58 33.86 -10.57
N LYS A 136 -29.48 34.42 -11.40
CA LYS A 136 -30.91 34.17 -11.27
C LYS A 136 -31.23 32.67 -11.37
N LYS A 137 -30.60 31.97 -12.32
CA LYS A 137 -30.78 30.52 -12.47
C LYS A 137 -30.19 29.71 -11.31
N PHE A 138 -29.06 30.16 -10.76
CA PHE A 138 -28.46 29.56 -9.57
C PHE A 138 -29.40 29.66 -8.35
N LEU A 139 -30.09 30.79 -8.15
CA LEU A 139 -31.07 30.93 -7.07
C LEU A 139 -32.27 29.96 -7.22
N GLU A 140 -32.66 29.64 -8.46
CA GLU A 140 -33.69 28.62 -8.73
C GLU A 140 -33.18 27.18 -8.50
N LYS A 141 -31.92 26.88 -8.87
CA LYS A 141 -31.32 25.54 -8.87
C LYS A 141 -29.91 25.51 -8.25
N PRO A 142 -29.76 25.79 -6.94
CA PRO A 142 -28.43 25.99 -6.33
C PRO A 142 -27.57 24.72 -6.33
N LYS A 143 -28.16 23.56 -6.06
CA LYS A 143 -27.46 22.26 -6.05
C LYS A 143 -26.80 21.90 -7.38
N GLN A 144 -27.43 22.27 -8.50
CA GLN A 144 -26.96 21.90 -9.84
C GLN A 144 -25.87 22.86 -10.35
N LEU A 145 -25.96 24.15 -10.00
CA LEU A 145 -25.08 25.18 -10.54
C LEU A 145 -23.92 25.57 -9.61
N GLN A 146 -23.87 25.11 -8.35
CA GLN A 146 -22.84 25.50 -7.38
C GLN A 146 -21.40 25.33 -7.90
N SER A 147 -21.04 24.14 -8.39
CA SER A 147 -19.69 23.86 -8.90
C SER A 147 -19.36 24.74 -10.12
N CYS A 148 -20.32 24.87 -11.05
CA CYS A 148 -20.19 25.70 -12.24
C CYS A 148 -19.94 27.18 -11.89
N MET A 149 -20.71 27.75 -10.96
CA MET A 149 -20.56 29.14 -10.52
C MET A 149 -19.20 29.39 -9.86
N ASN A 150 -18.74 28.49 -9.00
CA ASN A 150 -17.41 28.59 -8.38
C ASN A 150 -16.30 28.58 -9.43
N THR A 151 -16.37 27.68 -10.41
CA THR A 151 -15.38 27.58 -11.49
C THR A 151 -15.39 28.80 -12.40
N ILE A 152 -16.57 29.33 -12.76
CA ILE A 152 -16.69 30.56 -13.57
C ILE A 152 -15.98 31.73 -12.85
N TYR A 153 -16.29 31.94 -11.57
CA TYR A 153 -15.70 33.05 -10.82
C TYR A 153 -14.20 32.86 -10.60
N LEU A 154 -13.73 31.64 -10.36
CA LEU A 154 -12.29 31.33 -10.27
C LEU A 154 -11.55 31.78 -11.54
N LEU A 155 -12.04 31.37 -12.72
CA LEU A 155 -11.42 31.69 -14.01
C LEU A 155 -11.47 33.19 -14.33
N LEU A 156 -12.58 33.86 -14.00
CA LEU A 156 -12.71 35.31 -14.24
C LEU A 156 -11.83 36.15 -13.30
N ILE A 157 -11.68 35.73 -12.04
CA ILE A 157 -10.79 36.38 -11.06
C ILE A 157 -9.32 36.19 -11.48
N GLN A 158 -8.94 34.99 -11.94
CA GLN A 158 -7.58 34.73 -12.44
C GLN A 158 -7.23 35.52 -13.70
N HIS A 159 -8.20 35.79 -14.58
CA HIS A 159 -7.99 36.56 -15.80
C HIS A 159 -7.82 38.07 -15.56
N THR A 160 -8.43 38.63 -14.51
CA THR A 160 -8.56 40.08 -14.34
C THR A 160 -7.65 40.70 -13.30
N THR A 161 -7.53 42.02 -13.37
CA THR A 161 -6.75 42.83 -12.42
C THR A 161 -7.66 43.65 -11.53
N LYS A 162 -7.21 44.05 -10.33
CA LYS A 162 -7.97 44.85 -9.36
C LYS A 162 -8.71 46.07 -9.95
N GLN A 163 -8.16 46.72 -10.98
CA GLN A 163 -8.79 47.88 -11.64
C GLN A 163 -10.06 47.54 -12.45
N ASN A 164 -10.21 46.29 -12.89
CA ASN A 164 -11.29 45.86 -13.79
C ASN A 164 -12.32 44.93 -13.10
N VAL A 165 -12.14 44.64 -11.80
CA VAL A 165 -12.97 43.69 -11.03
C VAL A 165 -14.36 44.24 -10.72
N ASP A 166 -14.55 45.56 -10.78
CA ASP A 166 -15.81 46.25 -10.42
C ASP A 166 -17.05 45.63 -11.06
N ILE A 167 -16.96 45.16 -12.31
CA ILE A 167 -18.09 44.53 -13.02
C ILE A 167 -18.50 43.23 -12.32
N LEU A 168 -17.54 42.36 -11.97
CA LEU A 168 -17.82 41.10 -11.27
C LEU A 168 -18.38 41.35 -9.88
N TRP A 169 -17.74 42.28 -9.15
CA TRP A 169 -18.11 42.61 -7.78
C TRP A 169 -19.52 43.19 -7.71
N ASN A 170 -19.86 44.11 -8.63
CA ASN A 170 -21.20 44.68 -8.70
C ASN A 170 -22.25 43.63 -9.07
N CYS A 171 -21.98 42.71 -9.99
CA CYS A 171 -22.92 41.62 -10.30
C CYS A 171 -23.14 40.71 -9.08
N PHE A 172 -22.05 40.34 -8.42
CA PHE A 172 -22.04 39.51 -7.21
C PHE A 172 -22.84 40.17 -6.07
N MET A 173 -22.53 41.42 -5.72
CA MET A 173 -23.18 42.15 -4.63
C MET A 173 -24.65 42.48 -4.92
N ASN A 174 -25.00 42.83 -6.16
CA ASN A 174 -26.38 43.16 -6.50
C ASN A 174 -27.32 41.97 -6.31
N ILE A 175 -26.88 40.77 -6.68
CA ILE A 175 -27.65 39.54 -6.43
C ILE A 175 -27.65 39.21 -4.95
N TYR A 176 -26.50 39.28 -4.28
CA TYR A 176 -26.41 38.96 -2.85
C TYR A 176 -27.33 39.84 -1.99
N ARG A 177 -27.48 41.13 -2.32
CA ARG A 177 -28.43 42.04 -1.66
C ARG A 177 -29.90 41.66 -1.87
N SER A 178 -30.23 40.89 -2.90
CA SER A 178 -31.60 40.46 -3.22
C SER A 178 -32.01 39.13 -2.57
N ILE A 179 -31.07 38.45 -1.90
CA ILE A 179 -31.29 37.15 -1.25
C ILE A 179 -32.08 37.32 0.04
N ASN A 180 -33.06 36.44 0.26
CA ASN A 180 -33.84 36.41 1.50
C ASN A 180 -33.07 35.67 2.60
N HIS A 181 -33.27 36.09 3.86
CA HIS A 181 -32.55 35.52 5.01
C HIS A 181 -32.75 33.99 5.23
N ASN A 182 -33.81 33.38 4.67
CA ASN A 182 -34.15 31.96 4.87
C ASN A 182 -33.73 31.04 3.69
N GLU A 183 -32.80 31.46 2.84
CA GLU A 183 -32.33 30.65 1.70
C GLU A 183 -31.43 29.47 2.11
N SER A 184 -31.32 28.47 1.23
CA SER A 184 -30.56 27.23 1.50
C SER A 184 -29.09 27.49 1.82
N THR A 185 -28.48 26.67 2.69
CA THR A 185 -27.04 26.77 3.05
C THR A 185 -26.10 26.77 1.86
N ILE A 186 -26.46 26.06 0.80
CA ILE A 186 -25.71 25.94 -0.46
C ILE A 186 -25.53 27.29 -1.15
N ILE A 187 -26.54 28.16 -1.05
CA ILE A 187 -26.48 29.51 -1.62
C ILE A 187 -25.39 30.30 -0.90
N TYR A 188 -25.44 30.35 0.44
CA TYR A 188 -24.42 31.02 1.24
C TYR A 188 -23.03 30.39 1.06
N GLN A 189 -22.91 29.06 1.00
CA GLN A 189 -21.65 28.36 0.70
C GLN A 189 -21.01 28.86 -0.60
N THR A 190 -21.81 29.03 -1.64
CA THR A 190 -21.34 29.48 -2.96
C THR A 190 -20.91 30.95 -2.92
N PHE A 191 -21.72 31.83 -2.32
CA PHE A 191 -21.38 33.25 -2.19
C PHE A 191 -20.13 33.47 -1.34
N TYR A 192 -20.04 32.80 -0.19
CA TYR A 192 -18.86 32.88 0.67
C TYR A 192 -17.63 32.25 0.00
N GLY A 193 -17.77 31.11 -0.68
CA GLY A 193 -16.68 30.50 -1.45
C GLY A 193 -16.12 31.43 -2.53
N ILE A 194 -16.99 32.08 -3.30
CA ILE A 194 -16.57 33.08 -4.30
C ILE A 194 -15.95 34.31 -3.64
N PHE A 195 -16.48 34.77 -2.50
CA PHE A 195 -15.89 35.87 -1.74
C PHE A 195 -14.48 35.52 -1.22
N GLN A 196 -14.26 34.29 -0.77
CA GLN A 196 -12.93 33.80 -0.40
C GLN A 196 -11.96 33.84 -1.60
N LEU A 197 -12.40 33.53 -2.82
CA LEU A 197 -11.56 33.67 -4.02
C LEU A 197 -11.13 35.13 -4.27
N PHE A 198 -12.02 36.10 -4.06
CA PHE A 198 -11.65 37.53 -4.14
C PHE A 198 -10.58 37.91 -3.11
N ILE A 199 -10.67 37.36 -1.89
CA ILE A 199 -9.69 37.58 -0.83
C ILE A 199 -8.33 36.95 -1.19
N GLU A 200 -8.32 35.68 -1.58
CA GLU A 200 -7.10 34.90 -1.89
C GLU A 200 -6.30 35.54 -3.04
N HIS A 201 -6.98 36.03 -4.07
CA HIS A 201 -6.36 36.71 -5.21
C HIS A 201 -6.12 38.22 -5.01
N LYS A 202 -6.34 38.76 -3.79
CA LYS A 202 -6.17 40.19 -3.44
C LYS A 202 -6.97 41.16 -4.33
N MET A 203 -8.18 40.74 -4.74
CA MET A 203 -9.07 41.48 -5.65
C MET A 203 -10.15 42.29 -4.94
N VAL A 204 -10.03 42.47 -3.62
CA VAL A 204 -10.95 43.29 -2.82
C VAL A 204 -10.79 44.78 -3.16
N ILE A 205 -11.89 45.43 -3.54
CA ILE A 205 -11.95 46.82 -4.01
C ILE A 205 -11.94 47.82 -2.84
N ASP A 206 -12.89 47.66 -1.90
CA ASP A 206 -13.06 48.53 -0.73
C ASP A 206 -13.42 47.69 0.51
N MET A 207 -12.85 48.05 1.66
CA MET A 207 -13.12 47.41 2.96
C MET A 207 -14.55 47.65 3.42
N ASN A 208 -15.13 48.81 3.13
CA ASN A 208 -16.52 49.10 3.49
C ASN A 208 -17.49 48.13 2.82
N LEU A 209 -17.21 47.74 1.56
CA LEU A 209 -18.02 46.78 0.81
C LEU A 209 -17.84 45.36 1.33
N CYS A 210 -16.65 45.00 1.81
CA CYS A 210 -16.43 43.71 2.50
C CYS A 210 -17.19 43.64 3.82
N CYS A 211 -17.13 44.71 4.61
CA CYS A 211 -17.93 44.82 5.83
C CYS A 211 -19.42 44.75 5.49
N GLU A 212 -19.88 45.43 4.43
CA GLU A 212 -21.26 45.33 3.95
C GLU A 212 -21.64 43.87 3.63
N PHE A 213 -20.82 43.16 2.83
CA PHE A 213 -21.07 41.75 2.49
C PHE A 213 -21.24 40.87 3.73
N LEU A 214 -20.30 40.95 4.68
CA LEU A 214 -20.33 40.14 5.90
C LEU A 214 -21.44 40.56 6.88
N THR A 215 -22.00 41.76 6.72
CA THR A 215 -23.02 42.33 7.63
C THR A 215 -24.46 42.24 7.10
N ILE A 216 -24.66 41.85 5.83
CA ILE A 216 -26.00 41.68 5.23
C ILE A 216 -26.80 40.60 5.96
N VAL A 217 -26.18 39.48 6.34
CA VAL A 217 -26.86 38.42 7.10
C VAL A 217 -26.98 38.86 8.56
N LYS A 218 -28.22 39.00 9.05
CA LYS A 218 -28.50 39.47 10.41
C LYS A 218 -28.57 38.34 11.45
N THR A 219 -29.11 37.18 11.08
CA THR A 219 -29.29 36.02 11.97
C THR A 219 -29.21 34.73 11.18
N ASN A 220 -28.42 33.75 11.62
CA ASN A 220 -28.40 32.41 11.03
C ASN A 220 -27.92 31.38 12.05
N GLU A 221 -28.78 30.45 12.44
CA GLU A 221 -28.49 29.42 13.44
C GLU A 221 -27.81 28.18 12.84
N ASN A 222 -27.60 28.14 11.52
CA ASN A 222 -27.01 26.97 10.88
C ASN A 222 -25.49 26.88 11.16
N GLU A 223 -25.07 25.81 11.82
CA GLU A 223 -23.68 25.57 12.20
C GLU A 223 -22.72 25.50 11.00
N GLU A 224 -23.15 24.94 9.85
CA GLU A 224 -22.33 24.90 8.63
C GLU A 224 -22.07 26.32 8.09
N PHE A 225 -23.09 27.18 8.11
CA PHE A 225 -22.95 28.58 7.70
C PHE A 225 -21.97 29.32 8.61
N LEU A 226 -22.12 29.15 9.93
CA LEU A 226 -21.26 29.79 10.93
C LEU A 226 -19.79 29.40 10.74
N LYS A 227 -19.51 28.12 10.45
CA LYS A 227 -18.17 27.63 10.12
C LYS A 227 -17.59 28.33 8.90
N ILE A 228 -18.36 28.45 7.82
CA ILE A 228 -17.93 29.12 6.59
C ILE A 228 -17.71 30.62 6.83
N HIS A 229 -18.56 31.24 7.65
CA HIS A 229 -18.44 32.64 8.01
C HIS A 229 -17.14 32.92 8.77
N TYR A 230 -16.83 32.15 9.81
CA TYR A 230 -15.58 32.30 10.55
C TYR A 230 -14.34 31.99 9.70
N ASP A 231 -14.38 30.95 8.85
CA ASP A 231 -13.28 30.63 7.93
C ASP A 231 -13.00 31.80 6.96
N THR A 232 -14.06 32.45 6.49
CA THR A 232 -13.96 33.61 5.60
C THR A 232 -13.38 34.83 6.31
N ILE A 233 -13.78 35.09 7.55
CA ILE A 233 -13.18 36.14 8.37
C ILE A 233 -11.71 35.84 8.64
N PHE A 234 -11.36 34.59 8.94
CA PHE A 234 -9.98 34.16 9.16
C PHE A 234 -9.11 34.43 7.91
N LYS A 235 -9.58 34.05 6.72
CA LYS A 235 -8.91 34.37 5.45
C LYS A 235 -8.79 35.89 5.24
N LEU A 236 -9.82 36.67 5.56
CA LEU A 236 -9.79 38.13 5.48
C LEU A 236 -8.72 38.71 6.40
N MET A 237 -8.68 38.31 7.67
CA MET A 237 -7.67 38.76 8.66
C MET A 237 -6.24 38.44 8.23
N LYS A 238 -6.03 37.37 7.45
CA LYS A 238 -4.71 37.01 6.90
C LYS A 238 -4.26 37.95 5.77
N SER A 239 -5.22 38.49 5.02
CA SER A 239 -4.98 39.32 3.83
C SER A 239 -4.95 40.83 4.10
N VAL A 240 -5.65 41.29 5.14
CA VAL A 240 -5.88 42.70 5.48
C VAL A 240 -5.47 42.97 6.94
N PRO A 241 -4.94 44.16 7.30
CA PRO A 241 -4.69 44.51 8.69
C PRO A 241 -5.96 44.40 9.55
N ILE A 242 -5.82 43.84 10.75
CA ILE A 242 -6.92 43.65 11.69
C ILE A 242 -7.40 45.03 12.19
N SER A 243 -8.60 45.44 11.77
CA SER A 243 -9.28 46.65 12.24
C SER A 243 -10.38 46.30 13.26
N ARG A 244 -10.86 47.30 14.02
CA ARG A 244 -11.99 47.11 14.96
C ARG A 244 -13.24 46.57 14.28
N GLU A 245 -13.52 47.04 13.06
CA GLU A 245 -14.68 46.61 12.26
C GLU A 245 -14.65 45.11 11.94
N ILE A 246 -13.47 44.54 11.65
CA ILE A 246 -13.32 43.10 11.40
C ILE A 246 -13.56 42.30 12.68
N LEU A 247 -13.12 42.82 13.83
CA LEU A 247 -13.39 42.20 15.13
C LEU A 247 -14.89 42.25 15.44
N ASP A 248 -15.56 43.39 15.24
CA ASP A 248 -17.00 43.51 15.45
C ASP A 248 -17.81 42.52 14.59
N ILE A 249 -17.37 42.29 13.35
CA ILE A 249 -17.95 41.27 12.47
C ILE A 249 -17.71 39.85 13.01
N TYR A 250 -16.52 39.57 13.54
CA TYR A 250 -16.20 38.30 14.19
C TYR A 250 -17.10 38.04 15.41
N TYR A 251 -17.32 39.04 16.27
CA TYR A 251 -18.16 38.90 17.47
C TYR A 251 -19.66 38.81 17.17
N ARG A 252 -20.10 39.17 15.96
CA ARG A 252 -21.51 39.30 15.60
C ARG A 252 -22.37 38.05 15.85
N PHE A 253 -21.84 36.87 15.51
CA PHE A 253 -22.56 35.60 15.63
C PHE A 253 -22.17 34.80 16.88
N ILE A 254 -21.35 35.37 17.77
CA ILE A 254 -20.81 34.62 18.91
C ILE A 254 -21.91 34.07 19.84
N ASP A 255 -22.99 34.81 20.04
CA ASP A 255 -24.10 34.33 20.87
C ASP A 255 -24.81 33.12 20.24
N GLN A 256 -24.87 33.04 18.91
CA GLN A 256 -25.49 31.95 18.14
C GLN A 256 -24.59 30.72 17.97
N THR A 257 -23.28 30.85 18.16
CA THR A 257 -22.31 29.78 17.85
C THR A 257 -22.04 28.87 19.05
N SER A 258 -22.02 27.54 18.87
CA SER A 258 -21.67 26.62 19.95
C SER A 258 -20.26 26.94 20.52
N SER A 259 -20.05 26.70 21.82
CA SER A 259 -18.77 27.00 22.48
C SER A 259 -17.62 26.18 21.87
N VAL A 260 -17.91 24.93 21.45
CA VAL A 260 -16.97 24.05 20.76
C VAL A 260 -16.58 24.60 19.38
N LEU A 261 -17.54 25.00 18.55
CA LEU A 261 -17.25 25.56 17.23
C LEU A 261 -16.46 26.87 17.36
N LEU A 262 -16.86 27.74 18.28
CA LEU A 262 -16.16 29.01 18.54
C LEU A 262 -14.70 28.75 18.91
N TYR A 263 -14.44 27.76 19.77
CA TYR A 263 -13.07 27.39 20.11
C TYR A 263 -12.27 26.82 18.93
N GLN A 264 -12.87 25.93 18.13
CA GLN A 264 -12.20 25.37 16.95
C GLN A 264 -11.78 26.45 15.94
N GLU A 265 -12.63 27.46 15.74
CA GLU A 265 -12.35 28.57 14.83
C GLU A 265 -11.34 29.57 15.43
N THR A 266 -11.38 29.85 16.73
CA THR A 266 -10.33 30.66 17.39
C THR A 266 -8.98 29.96 17.42
N ARG A 267 -8.95 28.64 17.56
CA ARG A 267 -7.72 27.84 17.51
C ARG A 267 -6.97 28.02 16.19
N LYS A 268 -7.67 28.14 15.06
CA LYS A 268 -7.04 28.49 13.75
C LYS A 268 -6.35 29.85 13.78
N ILE A 269 -7.00 30.85 14.37
CA ILE A 269 -6.42 32.19 14.57
C ILE A 269 -5.17 32.04 15.45
N PHE A 270 -5.28 31.28 16.53
CA PHE A 270 -4.20 31.07 17.47
C PHE A 270 -2.98 30.39 16.86
N GLN A 271 -3.16 29.43 15.97
CA GLN A 271 -2.04 28.75 15.30
C GLN A 271 -1.37 29.59 14.20
N SER A 272 -2.03 30.64 13.68
CA SER A 272 -1.52 31.52 12.62
C SER A 272 -0.77 32.75 13.15
N ASP A 273 0.11 33.39 12.36
CA ASP A 273 0.86 34.61 12.76
C ASP A 273 -0.02 35.80 13.19
N LEU A 274 -1.35 35.69 13.08
CA LEU A 274 -2.30 36.70 13.51
C LEU A 274 -2.32 36.94 15.02
N ILE A 275 -1.95 35.97 15.86
CA ILE A 275 -1.89 36.16 17.34
C ILE A 275 -1.17 37.45 17.73
N GLU A 276 -0.01 37.71 17.13
CA GLU A 276 0.83 38.84 17.53
C GLU A 276 0.22 40.19 17.15
N LYS A 277 -0.75 40.17 16.23
CA LYS A 277 -1.45 41.35 15.71
C LYS A 277 -2.80 41.59 16.39
N LEU A 278 -3.27 40.68 17.25
CA LEU A 278 -4.54 40.82 17.95
C LEU A 278 -4.43 41.80 19.11
N ALA A 279 -5.46 42.65 19.26
CA ALA A 279 -5.59 43.53 20.41
C ALA A 279 -5.95 42.72 21.67
N ASN A 280 -5.47 43.17 22.84
CA ASN A 280 -5.78 42.57 24.14
C ASN A 280 -7.30 42.43 24.40
N GLU A 281 -8.09 43.38 23.91
CA GLU A 281 -9.56 43.38 23.99
C GLU A 281 -10.21 42.13 23.37
N PHE A 282 -9.63 41.58 22.30
CA PHE A 282 -10.12 40.36 21.65
C PHE A 282 -10.13 39.17 22.61
N TYR A 283 -9.02 38.98 23.34
CA TYR A 283 -8.89 37.87 24.28
C TYR A 283 -9.89 38.00 25.43
N ILE A 284 -10.04 39.21 26.00
CA ILE A 284 -10.99 39.47 27.09
C ILE A 284 -12.41 39.15 26.65
N GLN A 285 -12.84 39.65 25.49
CA GLN A 285 -14.18 39.40 24.98
C GLN A 285 -14.41 37.91 24.69
N LEU A 286 -13.44 37.23 24.06
CA LEU A 286 -13.53 35.81 23.77
C LEU A 286 -13.72 34.98 25.05
N TRP A 287 -12.85 35.15 26.04
CA TRP A 287 -12.93 34.40 27.29
C TRP A 287 -14.20 34.72 28.08
N LYS A 288 -14.66 35.98 28.05
CA LYS A 288 -15.95 36.38 28.64
C LYS A 288 -17.10 35.60 28.02
N HIS A 289 -17.13 35.41 26.71
CA HIS A 289 -18.19 34.67 26.05
C HIS A 289 -18.09 33.15 26.31
N LEU A 290 -16.90 32.57 26.22
CA LEU A 290 -16.71 31.13 26.49
C LEU A 290 -17.07 30.74 27.94
N LEU A 291 -16.75 31.59 28.93
CA LEU A 291 -17.06 31.34 30.35
C LEU A 291 -18.55 31.50 30.69
N ASN A 292 -19.28 32.36 29.98
CA ASN A 292 -20.69 32.65 30.30
C ASN A 292 -21.68 31.72 29.58
N LYS A 293 -21.24 30.88 28.62
CA LYS A 293 -22.12 29.94 27.94
C LYS A 293 -22.45 28.73 28.82
N LYS A 294 -23.72 28.32 28.79
CA LYS A 294 -24.25 27.20 29.59
C LYS A 294 -23.80 25.82 29.08
N ASP A 295 -23.37 25.72 27.83
CA ASP A 295 -23.09 24.44 27.16
C ASP A 295 -21.68 23.90 27.40
N SER A 296 -20.76 24.69 27.96
CA SER A 296 -19.37 24.29 28.19
C SER A 296 -19.18 23.59 29.54
N LYS A 297 -18.58 22.40 29.53
CA LYS A 297 -18.10 21.74 30.76
C LYS A 297 -16.87 22.47 31.30
N GLN A 298 -16.71 22.52 32.62
CA GLN A 298 -15.56 23.17 33.27
C GLN A 298 -14.22 22.59 32.80
N GLU A 299 -14.14 21.28 32.59
CA GLU A 299 -12.94 20.60 32.09
C GLU A 299 -12.55 21.05 30.68
N GLN A 300 -13.52 21.23 29.78
CA GLN A 300 -13.27 21.68 28.40
C GLN A 300 -12.70 23.11 28.37
N ILE A 301 -13.18 23.99 29.25
CA ILE A 301 -12.65 25.36 29.36
C ILE A 301 -11.18 25.34 29.82
N ILE A 302 -10.83 24.45 30.75
CA ILE A 302 -9.46 24.28 31.23
C ILE A 302 -8.56 23.78 30.09
N ASP A 303 -9.01 22.78 29.32
CA ASP A 303 -8.28 22.28 28.16
C ASP A 303 -8.02 23.39 27.13
N TRP A 304 -9.00 24.27 26.89
CA TRP A 304 -8.87 25.42 25.99
C TRP A 304 -7.85 26.46 26.48
N PHE A 305 -7.78 26.74 27.78
CA PHE A 305 -6.74 27.61 28.33
C PHE A 305 -5.35 26.98 28.21
N VAL A 306 -5.24 25.68 28.46
CA VAL A 306 -3.97 24.94 28.38
C VAL A 306 -3.47 24.90 26.93
N ASP A 307 -4.34 24.57 25.98
CA ASP A 307 -4.01 24.57 24.54
C ASP A 307 -3.58 25.98 24.07
N PHE A 308 -4.30 27.04 24.45
CA PHE A 308 -3.88 28.42 24.18
C PHE A 308 -2.45 28.73 24.69
N ILE A 309 -2.12 28.31 25.91
CA ILE A 309 -0.78 28.50 26.48
C ILE A 309 0.27 27.71 25.70
N ILE A 310 -0.03 26.47 25.32
CA ILE A 310 0.87 25.61 24.53
C ILE A 310 1.14 26.26 23.17
N ILE A 311 0.12 26.79 22.49
CA ILE A 311 0.27 27.50 21.21
C ILE A 311 1.16 28.75 21.35
N GLU A 312 0.97 29.55 22.40
CA GLU A 312 1.81 30.73 22.68
C GLU A 312 3.25 30.35 23.03
N ARG A 313 3.46 29.27 23.78
CA ARG A 313 4.80 28.72 24.07
C ARG A 313 5.50 28.25 22.79
N LYS A 314 4.79 27.60 21.87
CA LYS A 314 5.33 27.20 20.55
C LYS A 314 5.85 28.39 19.77
N LYS A 315 5.04 29.44 19.61
CA LYS A 315 5.44 30.63 18.85
C LYS A 315 6.64 31.36 19.42
N LYS A 316 6.77 31.35 20.74
CA LYS A 316 7.92 31.96 21.42
C LYS A 316 9.11 31.00 21.55
N ASN A 317 9.10 29.86 20.84
CA ASN A 317 10.14 28.82 20.85
C ASN A 317 10.45 28.28 22.26
N MET A 318 9.46 28.17 23.13
CA MET A 318 9.64 27.69 24.52
C MET A 318 9.44 26.18 24.69
N ILE A 319 9.00 25.45 23.66
CA ILE A 319 8.78 24.01 23.75
C ILE A 319 10.11 23.26 23.57
N LEU A 320 10.38 22.36 24.51
CA LEU A 320 11.56 21.50 24.51
C LEU A 320 11.35 20.32 23.57
N LEU A 321 12.28 20.12 22.65
CA LEU A 321 12.26 19.06 21.66
C LEU A 321 13.35 18.04 21.95
N SER A 322 13.12 16.78 21.56
CA SER A 322 14.06 15.67 21.72
C SER A 322 15.41 15.94 21.04
N ASN A 323 15.38 16.62 19.89
CA ASN A 323 16.56 16.89 19.06
C ASN A 323 17.31 18.17 19.46
N ASP A 324 16.74 19.04 20.30
CA ASP A 324 17.39 20.29 20.73
C ASP A 324 18.77 20.01 21.33
N ASN A 325 19.79 20.78 20.94
CA ASN A 325 21.11 20.70 21.55
C ASN A 325 21.10 21.29 22.96
N ASP A 326 22.10 20.93 23.78
CA ASP A 326 22.13 21.30 25.20
C ASP A 326 22.04 22.83 25.42
N GLU A 327 22.68 23.64 24.58
CA GLU A 327 22.59 25.11 24.63
C GLU A 327 21.17 25.62 24.39
N ILE A 328 20.49 25.09 23.38
CA ILE A 328 19.11 25.45 23.03
C ILE A 328 18.15 25.02 24.13
N VAL A 329 18.33 23.82 24.68
CA VAL A 329 17.53 23.34 25.82
C VAL A 329 17.65 24.31 27.00
N MET A 330 18.86 24.74 27.34
CA MET A 330 19.10 25.69 28.42
C MET A 330 18.53 27.08 28.13
N GLU A 331 18.63 27.56 26.89
CA GLU A 331 18.01 28.82 26.46
C GLU A 331 16.48 28.75 26.62
N LYS A 332 15.86 27.67 26.14
CA LYS A 332 14.41 27.45 26.24
C LYS A 332 13.94 27.33 27.68
N ILE A 333 14.69 26.63 28.55
CA ILE A 333 14.41 26.57 30.00
C ILE A 333 14.50 27.97 30.62
N ASN A 334 15.51 28.76 30.25
CA ASN A 334 15.65 30.13 30.74
C ASN A 334 14.51 31.03 30.22
N LEU A 335 14.06 30.86 28.98
CA LEU A 335 12.87 31.53 28.44
C LEU A 335 11.61 31.12 29.18
N LEU A 336 11.44 29.82 29.45
CA LEU A 336 10.36 29.29 30.27
C LEU A 336 10.41 29.83 31.70
N LYS A 337 11.58 30.18 32.25
CA LYS A 337 11.72 30.81 33.59
C LYS A 337 11.43 32.31 33.57
N THR A 338 11.89 33.02 32.54
CA THR A 338 11.87 34.50 32.48
C THR A 338 10.59 35.06 31.86
N LYS A 339 10.00 34.37 30.88
CA LYS A 339 8.82 34.80 30.12
C LYS A 339 7.57 33.96 30.45
N LYS A 340 7.46 33.53 31.71
CA LYS A 340 6.33 32.75 32.27
C LYS A 340 4.95 33.39 32.03
N LYS A 341 4.88 34.73 32.02
CA LYS A 341 3.63 35.50 32.05
C LYS A 341 2.95 35.56 30.68
N ILE A 342 2.23 34.51 30.32
CA ILE A 342 1.40 34.45 29.10
C ILE A 342 -0.01 34.96 29.39
N LEU A 343 -0.56 34.60 30.56
CA LEU A 343 -1.87 35.00 31.05
C LEU A 343 -1.76 36.28 31.89
N THR A 344 -1.74 37.44 31.23
CA THR A 344 -1.74 38.77 31.89
C THR A 344 -3.17 39.27 32.12
N LYS A 345 -3.36 40.25 33.04
CA LYS A 345 -4.66 40.89 33.30
C LYS A 345 -5.30 41.49 32.04
N ASP A 346 -4.48 41.85 31.06
CA ASP A 346 -4.96 42.42 29.80
C ASP A 346 -5.50 41.36 28.82
N LYS A 347 -5.25 40.07 29.06
CA LYS A 347 -5.69 38.97 28.17
C LYS A 347 -6.81 38.10 28.76
N ILE A 348 -7.18 38.26 30.03
CA ILE A 348 -8.18 37.41 30.71
C ILE A 348 -9.11 38.26 31.58
N THR A 349 -10.38 37.90 31.59
CA THR A 349 -11.38 38.48 32.51
C THR A 349 -11.10 38.14 33.98
N GLU A 350 -11.50 39.01 34.92
CA GLU A 350 -11.42 38.70 36.36
C GLU A 350 -12.15 37.40 36.74
N GLN A 351 -13.30 37.13 36.13
CA GLN A 351 -14.04 35.87 36.30
C GLN A 351 -13.22 34.65 35.88
N GLY A 352 -12.54 34.72 34.73
CA GLY A 352 -11.65 33.66 34.25
C GLY A 352 -10.43 33.45 35.15
N LEU A 353 -9.88 34.53 35.71
CA LEU A 353 -8.75 34.45 36.64
C LEU A 353 -9.15 33.77 37.95
N GLN A 354 -10.32 34.10 38.51
CA GLN A 354 -10.89 33.40 39.67
C GLN A 354 -11.18 31.92 39.36
N PHE A 355 -11.71 31.62 38.18
CA PHE A 355 -11.98 30.25 37.74
C PHE A 355 -10.70 29.40 37.69
N ILE A 356 -9.62 29.92 37.09
CA ILE A 356 -8.32 29.26 37.03
C ILE A 356 -7.72 29.09 38.43
N GLN A 357 -7.79 30.12 39.28
CA GLN A 357 -7.27 30.05 40.66
C GLN A 357 -8.00 28.99 41.50
N MET A 358 -9.33 28.92 41.42
CA MET A 358 -10.11 27.88 42.10
C MET A 358 -9.74 26.48 41.61
N PHE A 359 -9.54 26.30 40.30
CA PHE A 359 -9.08 25.01 39.75
C PHE A 359 -7.69 24.62 40.27
N ILE A 360 -6.74 25.55 40.28
CA ILE A 360 -5.39 25.31 40.81
C ILE A 360 -5.45 24.97 42.32
N GLN A 361 -6.22 25.70 43.11
CA GLN A 361 -6.37 25.44 44.54
C GLN A 361 -7.02 24.07 44.81
N ASN A 362 -8.09 23.74 44.08
CA ASN A 362 -8.77 22.46 44.21
C ASN A 362 -7.86 21.29 43.82
N THR A 363 -7.09 21.41 42.74
CA THR A 363 -6.14 20.36 42.32
C THR A 363 -4.99 20.21 43.30
N PHE A 364 -4.40 21.31 43.78
CA PHE A 364 -3.33 21.23 44.79
C PHE A 364 -3.80 20.70 46.15
N SER A 365 -5.07 20.92 46.52
CA SER A 365 -5.65 20.32 47.74
C SER A 365 -5.84 18.80 47.65
N LYS A 366 -5.96 18.25 46.43
CA LYS A 366 -6.22 16.82 46.15
C LYS A 366 -4.98 16.07 45.64
N ILE A 367 -3.78 16.60 45.86
CA ILE A 367 -2.52 16.00 45.39
C ILE A 367 -2.36 14.55 45.86
N ASP A 368 -2.91 14.18 47.03
CA ASP A 368 -2.81 12.84 47.60
C ASP A 368 -3.60 11.77 46.80
N ASP A 369 -4.45 12.16 45.85
CA ASP A 369 -5.25 11.25 45.02
C ASP A 369 -4.53 10.92 43.70
N ILE A 370 -4.25 9.63 43.49
CA ILE A 370 -3.61 9.07 42.30
C ILE A 370 -4.36 9.47 41.01
N GLN A 371 -5.70 9.61 41.08
CA GLN A 371 -6.52 9.98 39.93
C GLN A 371 -6.20 11.38 39.38
N THR A 372 -5.73 12.31 40.22
CA THR A 372 -5.35 13.67 39.77
C THR A 372 -4.09 13.69 38.90
N LEU A 373 -3.22 12.68 39.11
CA LEU A 373 -1.94 12.53 38.44
C LEU A 373 -2.12 11.78 37.12
N THR A 374 -2.94 10.72 37.11
CA THR A 374 -3.22 9.92 35.89
C THR A 374 -4.19 10.61 34.92
N SER A 375 -5.16 11.40 35.40
CA SER A 375 -6.07 12.18 34.55
C SER A 375 -5.42 13.43 33.92
N GLY A 376 -4.20 13.77 34.32
CA GLY A 376 -3.49 14.97 33.86
C GLY A 376 -4.03 16.28 34.41
N GLN A 377 -4.87 16.26 35.44
CA GLN A 377 -5.35 17.49 36.09
C GLN A 377 -4.20 18.28 36.72
N LEU A 378 -3.22 17.57 37.34
CA LEU A 378 -2.02 18.19 37.90
C LEU A 378 -1.19 18.89 36.83
N TRP A 379 -1.00 18.27 35.66
CA TRP A 379 -0.26 18.87 34.55
C TRP A 379 -0.90 20.18 34.07
N ARG A 380 -2.22 20.17 33.86
CA ARG A 380 -2.99 21.35 33.47
C ARG A 380 -2.87 22.47 34.50
N ALA A 381 -2.98 22.14 35.79
CA ALA A 381 -2.82 23.09 36.88
C ALA A 381 -1.41 23.71 36.92
N LEU A 382 -0.35 22.92 36.68
CA LEU A 382 1.03 23.40 36.62
C LEU A 382 1.26 24.35 35.44
N ILE A 383 0.78 24.01 34.24
CA ILE A 383 0.88 24.89 33.06
C ILE A 383 0.18 26.23 33.32
N LEU A 384 -1.04 26.18 33.86
CA LEU A 384 -1.82 27.38 34.20
C LEU A 384 -1.11 28.21 35.27
N HIS A 385 -0.64 27.58 36.34
CA HIS A 385 0.12 28.24 37.40
C HIS A 385 1.38 28.92 36.87
N ASN A 386 2.16 28.24 36.00
CA ASN A 386 3.34 28.80 35.34
C ASN A 386 3.02 29.98 34.44
N SER A 387 1.79 30.10 33.94
CA SER A 387 1.40 31.15 33.00
C SER A 387 0.94 32.47 33.65
N LEU A 388 0.63 32.45 34.96
CA LEU A 388 0.12 33.57 35.75
C LEU A 388 1.23 34.47 36.32
N SER A 389 0.86 35.70 36.74
CA SER A 389 1.82 36.68 37.28
C SER A 389 2.04 36.51 38.79
N ASP A 390 3.26 36.77 39.30
CA ASP A 390 3.64 36.59 40.72
C ASP A 390 2.80 37.41 41.73
N LYS A 391 2.08 38.45 41.26
CA LYS A 391 1.18 39.27 42.11
C LYS A 391 -0.22 38.67 42.21
N ASP A 392 -0.57 37.76 41.31
CA ASP A 392 -1.86 37.08 41.21
C ASP A 392 -1.80 35.64 41.79
N THR A 393 -0.66 35.21 42.36
CA THR A 393 -0.44 33.86 42.93
C THR A 393 -0.45 33.82 44.46
N ASN A 394 -1.11 34.77 45.11
CA ASN A 394 -0.97 34.99 46.57
C ASN A 394 -1.46 33.82 47.46
N GLU A 395 -2.18 32.81 46.93
CA GLU A 395 -2.72 31.69 47.74
C GLU A 395 -2.55 30.29 47.10
N GLY A 396 -1.49 30.05 46.33
CA GLY A 396 -1.31 28.77 45.62
C GLY A 396 0.13 28.31 45.40
N LYS A 397 1.07 28.66 46.30
CA LYS A 397 2.49 28.26 46.13
C LYS A 397 2.67 26.75 46.32
N LEU A 398 3.34 26.13 45.36
CA LEU A 398 3.78 24.74 45.48
C LEU A 398 4.76 24.64 46.67
N THR A 399 4.39 23.88 47.71
CA THR A 399 5.23 23.72 48.91
C THR A 399 6.22 22.57 48.71
N VAL A 400 7.33 22.58 49.45
CA VAL A 400 8.29 21.46 49.47
C VAL A 400 7.59 20.15 49.88
N GLY A 401 6.57 20.22 50.74
CA GLY A 401 5.74 19.08 51.12
C GLY A 401 4.92 18.50 49.97
N HIS A 402 4.42 19.33 49.04
CA HIS A 402 3.76 18.86 47.82
C HIS A 402 4.74 18.11 46.92
N VAL A 403 5.97 18.61 46.74
CA VAL A 403 6.99 17.97 45.89
C VAL A 403 7.34 16.56 46.38
N VAL A 404 7.55 16.39 47.69
CA VAL A 404 7.88 15.08 48.29
C VAL A 404 6.73 14.09 48.12
N LYS A 405 5.49 14.52 48.37
CA LYS A 405 4.29 13.68 48.17
C LYS A 405 4.11 13.28 46.71
N ILE A 406 4.31 14.21 45.78
CA ILE A 406 4.21 13.95 44.34
C ILE A 406 5.31 12.99 43.89
N SER A 407 6.55 13.11 44.39
CA SER A 407 7.60 12.12 44.10
C SER A 407 7.25 10.72 44.60
N GLN A 408 6.65 10.60 45.80
CA GLN A 408 6.22 9.31 46.35
C GLN A 408 5.03 8.72 45.56
N LEU A 409 4.10 9.56 45.12
CA LEU A 409 2.99 9.13 44.27
C LEU A 409 3.47 8.70 42.87
N MET A 410 4.42 9.43 42.28
CA MET A 410 5.02 9.08 40.99
C MET A 410 5.80 7.76 41.05
N GLU A 411 6.48 7.45 42.15
CA GLU A 411 7.14 6.14 42.35
C GLU A 411 6.11 4.99 42.43
N ASN A 412 4.92 5.24 42.97
CA ASN A 412 3.84 4.26 43.06
C ASN A 412 3.01 4.13 41.76
N CYS A 413 2.99 5.18 40.93
CA CYS A 413 2.30 5.21 39.64
C CYS A 413 3.18 4.65 38.51
N LEU A 414 3.36 3.33 38.50
CA LEU A 414 4.10 2.60 37.45
C LEU A 414 3.31 2.43 36.13
N SER A 415 2.13 3.03 35.99
CA SER A 415 1.26 2.90 34.81
C SER A 415 1.48 4.03 33.80
N SER A 416 2.30 3.73 32.78
CA SER A 416 2.23 4.11 31.35
C SER A 416 1.47 5.38 30.89
N SER A 417 1.42 6.47 31.67
CA SER A 417 0.80 7.72 31.22
C SER A 417 1.89 8.73 30.86
N SER A 418 1.97 9.06 29.57
CA SER A 418 2.86 10.09 28.99
C SER A 418 2.71 11.45 29.68
N ILE A 419 1.55 11.72 30.27
CA ILE A 419 1.26 12.92 31.05
C ILE A 419 2.20 13.08 32.25
N ILE A 420 2.59 11.99 32.91
CA ILE A 420 3.51 12.06 34.06
C ILE A 420 4.86 12.65 33.62
N ALA A 421 5.39 12.22 32.47
CA ALA A 421 6.62 12.80 31.94
C ALA A 421 6.48 14.32 31.68
N LEU A 422 5.34 14.76 31.14
CA LEU A 422 5.04 16.18 30.94
C LEU A 422 4.90 16.96 32.26
N THR A 423 4.28 16.38 33.30
CA THR A 423 4.25 17.00 34.64
C THR A 423 5.66 17.20 35.19
N ILE A 424 6.56 16.23 34.97
CA ILE A 424 7.94 16.33 35.45
C ILE A 424 8.71 17.43 34.71
N ILE A 425 8.50 17.57 33.40
CA ILE A 425 9.08 18.69 32.62
C ILE A 425 8.61 20.04 33.18
N GLU A 426 7.32 20.18 33.55
CA GLU A 426 6.83 21.41 34.19
C GLU A 426 7.41 21.62 35.61
N PHE A 427 7.66 20.56 36.39
CA PHE A 427 8.32 20.71 37.70
C PHE A 427 9.76 21.24 37.57
N ILE A 428 10.48 20.83 36.53
CA ILE A 428 11.82 21.36 36.26
C ILE A 428 11.78 22.88 36.02
N SER A 429 10.72 23.39 35.39
CA SER A 429 10.53 24.84 35.21
C SER A 429 10.31 25.58 36.54
N HIS A 430 9.90 24.88 37.59
CA HIS A 430 9.71 25.38 38.97
C HIS A 430 10.96 25.20 39.85
N ASP A 431 12.13 24.93 39.27
CA ASP A 431 13.39 24.69 39.99
C ASP A 431 13.37 23.46 40.92
N ILE A 432 12.48 22.50 40.62
CA ILE A 432 12.41 21.22 41.34
C ILE A 432 13.29 20.19 40.62
N THR A 433 14.24 19.61 41.35
CA THR A 433 15.18 18.58 40.85
C THR A 433 14.94 17.25 41.57
N PHE A 434 15.04 16.14 40.83
CA PHE A 434 14.89 14.79 41.37
C PHE A 434 16.22 14.03 41.40
N THR A 435 16.36 13.08 42.32
CA THR A 435 17.58 12.27 42.45
C THR A 435 17.73 11.25 41.32
N THR A 436 18.95 10.77 41.08
CA THR A 436 19.22 9.68 40.12
C THR A 436 18.53 8.38 40.46
N SER A 437 18.34 8.07 41.75
CA SER A 437 17.65 6.87 42.22
C SER A 437 16.17 6.88 41.80
N PHE A 438 15.52 8.04 41.89
CA PHE A 438 14.14 8.27 41.44
C PHE A 438 14.02 8.06 39.92
N TRP A 439 14.96 8.58 39.15
CA TRP A 439 14.94 8.40 37.70
C TRP A 439 15.17 6.95 37.26
N TYR A 440 15.99 6.22 38.00
CA TYR A 440 16.19 4.79 37.77
C TYR A 440 14.92 3.96 38.05
N THR A 441 14.18 4.25 39.12
CA THR A 441 12.94 3.53 39.45
C THR A 441 11.84 3.78 38.41
N ILE A 442 11.70 5.02 37.94
CA ILE A 442 10.73 5.38 36.89
C ILE A 442 11.04 4.70 35.56
N LEU A 443 12.30 4.72 35.11
CA LEU A 443 12.67 4.12 33.82
C LEU A 443 12.52 2.60 33.79
N LYS A 444 12.55 1.92 34.94
CA LYS A 444 12.37 0.47 34.99
C LYS A 444 11.01 0.03 34.41
N GLY A 445 9.99 0.89 34.50
CA GLY A 445 8.67 0.65 33.89
C GLY A 445 8.48 1.23 32.48
N ASN A 446 9.19 2.33 32.15
CA ASN A 446 8.91 3.15 30.95
C ASN A 446 10.16 3.45 30.09
N SER A 447 11.11 2.52 30.02
CA SER A 447 12.40 2.72 29.34
C SER A 447 12.30 3.12 27.87
N HIS A 448 11.23 2.74 27.17
CA HIS A 448 11.03 3.00 25.74
C HIS A 448 10.26 4.31 25.44
N SER A 449 9.82 5.06 26.44
CA SER A 449 9.05 6.30 26.22
C SER A 449 9.95 7.50 25.96
N GLU A 450 9.77 8.14 24.80
CA GLU A 450 10.54 9.33 24.40
C GLU A 450 10.41 10.49 25.41
N LEU A 451 9.21 10.73 25.94
CA LEU A 451 8.94 11.80 26.90
C LEU A 451 9.67 11.61 28.24
N TYR A 452 9.70 10.39 28.77
CA TYR A 452 10.42 10.09 30.01
C TYR A 452 11.94 10.24 29.81
N LEU A 453 12.48 9.80 28.67
CA LEU A 453 13.88 10.01 28.33
C LEU A 453 14.22 11.50 28.20
N LEU A 454 13.33 12.30 27.60
CA LEU A 454 13.50 13.75 27.50
C LEU A 454 13.54 14.41 28.88
N ALA A 455 12.60 14.07 29.76
CA ALA A 455 12.53 14.62 31.12
C ALA A 455 13.81 14.32 31.93
N ILE A 456 14.34 13.10 31.81
CA ILE A 456 15.58 12.68 32.49
C ILE A 456 16.78 13.42 31.94
N ARG A 457 16.89 13.52 30.61
CA ARG A 457 17.95 14.28 29.96
C ARG A 457 17.99 15.71 30.50
N ILE A 458 16.83 16.39 30.55
CA ILE A 458 16.74 17.75 31.06
C ILE A 458 17.18 17.81 32.53
N SER A 459 16.72 16.87 33.36
CA SER A 459 17.12 16.81 34.76
C SER A 459 18.63 16.63 34.92
N PHE A 460 19.28 15.80 34.11
CA PHE A 460 20.72 15.56 34.16
C PHE A 460 21.56 16.71 33.63
N LEU A 461 21.00 17.54 32.73
CA LEU A 461 21.63 18.79 32.31
C LEU A 461 21.64 19.83 33.44
N LEU A 462 20.59 19.86 34.26
CA LEU A 462 20.50 20.79 35.39
C LEU A 462 21.26 20.30 36.63
N MET A 463 21.29 19.00 36.88
CA MET A 463 21.97 18.38 38.00
C MET A 463 22.68 17.11 37.54
N SER A 464 24.01 17.09 37.63
CA SER A 464 24.83 15.95 37.21
C SER A 464 24.43 14.66 37.95
N PRO A 465 24.34 13.51 37.25
CA PRO A 465 23.94 12.27 37.86
C PRO A 465 25.01 11.68 38.79
N THR A 466 24.61 10.85 39.75
CA THR A 466 25.51 10.08 40.62
C THR A 466 26.10 8.87 39.88
N LYS A 467 27.42 8.70 39.95
CA LYS A 467 28.17 7.69 39.17
C LYS A 467 27.80 6.25 39.50
N ASP A 468 27.40 5.95 40.73
CA ASP A 468 27.06 4.58 41.18
C ASP A 468 25.92 3.92 40.38
N TYR A 469 25.18 4.72 39.60
CA TYR A 469 24.10 4.26 38.74
C TYR A 469 24.50 4.07 37.27
N SER A 470 25.74 4.36 36.86
CA SER A 470 26.18 4.28 35.45
C SER A 470 25.87 2.92 34.83
N ASP A 471 26.34 1.85 35.46
CA ASP A 471 26.20 0.48 34.94
C ASP A 471 24.74 0.03 34.94
N LYS A 472 23.96 0.49 35.92
CA LYS A 472 22.53 0.21 36.02
C LYS A 472 21.75 0.87 34.88
N PHE A 473 22.07 2.11 34.52
CA PHE A 473 21.45 2.81 33.39
C PHE A 473 21.90 2.22 32.04
N ILE A 474 23.16 1.83 31.91
CA ILE A 474 23.66 1.15 30.70
C ILE A 474 22.88 -0.15 30.48
N GLU A 475 22.75 -0.99 31.51
CA GLU A 475 22.03 -2.27 31.40
C GLU A 475 20.54 -2.07 31.11
N LEU A 476 19.92 -1.03 31.68
CA LEU A 476 18.51 -0.72 31.48
C LEU A 476 18.20 -0.16 30.08
N LEU A 477 19.09 0.65 29.51
CA LEU A 477 18.84 1.40 28.27
C LEU A 477 19.55 0.83 27.03
N LYS A 478 20.43 -0.17 27.15
CA LYS A 478 21.17 -0.73 25.99
C LYS A 478 20.27 -1.17 24.83
N THR A 479 19.07 -1.69 25.11
CA THR A 479 18.12 -2.12 24.07
C THR A 479 17.55 -0.94 23.28
N ASN A 480 17.41 0.24 23.90
CA ASN A 480 16.97 1.47 23.23
C ASN A 480 17.92 1.91 22.12
N LEU A 481 19.22 1.59 22.21
CA LEU A 481 20.18 1.89 21.14
C LEU A 481 19.84 1.16 19.84
N SER A 482 19.13 0.04 19.94
CA SER A 482 18.62 -0.72 18.80
C SER A 482 17.16 -0.40 18.43
N SER A 483 16.59 0.66 19.02
CA SER A 483 15.25 1.15 18.69
C SER A 483 15.21 1.66 17.25
N PHE A 484 14.04 1.55 16.60
CA PHE A 484 13.79 2.09 15.27
C PHE A 484 13.67 3.62 15.28
N ASN A 485 13.17 4.21 16.38
CA ASN A 485 13.04 5.66 16.53
C ASN A 485 14.40 6.31 16.86
N SER A 486 14.84 7.25 16.00
CA SER A 486 16.09 8.00 16.19
C SER A 486 16.10 8.84 17.46
N ASN A 487 14.95 9.42 17.86
CA ASN A 487 14.86 10.27 19.04
C ASN A 487 15.12 9.46 20.32
N ILE A 488 14.60 8.23 20.39
CA ILE A 488 14.87 7.31 21.51
C ILE A 488 16.36 6.98 21.58
N ARG A 489 17.01 6.68 20.44
CA ARG A 489 18.47 6.42 20.40
C ARG A 489 19.27 7.65 20.84
N LEU A 490 18.94 8.82 20.30
CA LEU A 490 19.61 10.09 20.60
C LEU A 490 19.48 10.46 22.09
N LEU A 491 18.26 10.45 22.63
CA LEU A 491 18.04 10.74 24.05
C LEU A 491 18.74 9.74 24.95
N THR A 492 18.71 8.45 24.60
CA THR A 492 19.46 7.42 25.33
C THR A 492 20.96 7.72 25.35
N LEU A 493 21.55 8.06 24.20
CA LEU A 493 22.97 8.39 24.11
C LEU A 493 23.32 9.67 24.89
N ARG A 494 22.46 10.69 24.87
CA ARG A 494 22.65 11.93 25.65
C ARG A 494 22.57 11.67 27.16
N ILE A 495 21.62 10.84 27.61
CA ILE A 495 21.54 10.41 29.02
C ILE A 495 22.80 9.65 29.41
N LEU A 496 23.21 8.65 28.65
CA LEU A 496 24.42 7.87 28.96
C LEU A 496 25.70 8.73 28.93
N SER A 497 25.77 9.72 28.05
CA SER A 497 26.89 10.66 27.98
C SER A 497 27.02 11.54 29.22
N SER A 498 25.94 11.79 29.96
CA SER A 498 25.96 12.61 31.19
C SER A 498 26.71 11.97 32.35
N PHE A 499 26.95 10.64 32.30
CA PHE A 499 27.78 9.93 33.28
C PHE A 499 29.28 9.98 32.97
N ILE A 500 29.69 10.53 31.81
CA ILE A 500 31.08 10.61 31.36
C ILE A 500 31.65 11.98 31.76
N GLU A 501 32.74 11.99 32.54
CA GLU A 501 33.37 13.23 33.01
C GLU A 501 34.15 13.95 31.91
N ASP A 502 35.01 13.22 31.18
CA ASP A 502 35.80 13.77 30.10
C ASP A 502 35.08 13.63 28.76
N LYS A 503 34.24 14.61 28.43
CA LYS A 503 33.60 14.72 27.10
C LYS A 503 34.59 14.77 25.93
N ASN A 504 35.87 15.02 26.21
CA ASN A 504 36.97 15.03 25.23
C ASN A 504 37.61 13.65 25.00
N GLU A 505 37.15 12.59 25.67
CA GLU A 505 37.59 11.21 25.41
C GLU A 505 37.20 10.77 23.99
N LYS A 506 38.11 10.98 23.04
CA LYS A 506 37.90 10.66 21.61
C LYS A 506 37.64 9.18 21.32
N ASN A 507 37.83 8.29 22.31
CA ASN A 507 37.79 6.84 22.16
C ASN A 507 36.63 6.17 22.93
N ASN A 508 35.73 6.95 23.53
CA ASN A 508 34.55 6.40 24.20
C ASN A 508 33.48 6.01 23.17
N VAL A 509 32.97 4.78 23.25
CA VAL A 509 31.98 4.24 22.30
C VAL A 509 30.66 5.02 22.38
N ILE A 510 30.21 5.39 23.58
CA ILE A 510 28.95 6.13 23.78
C ILE A 510 29.03 7.51 23.12
N LEU A 511 30.15 8.24 23.32
CA LEU A 511 30.37 9.54 22.68
C LEU A 511 30.48 9.40 21.15
N THR A 512 31.12 8.34 20.66
CA THR A 512 31.21 8.07 19.22
C THR A 512 29.84 7.79 18.61
N CYS A 513 29.00 7.00 19.28
CA CYS A 513 27.62 6.77 18.88
C CYS A 513 26.78 8.06 18.92
N LEU A 514 26.96 8.90 19.94
CA LEU A 514 26.28 10.20 20.05
C LEU A 514 26.61 11.10 18.87
N LEU A 515 27.90 11.25 18.54
CA LEU A 515 28.36 12.02 17.37
C LEU A 515 27.78 11.45 16.06
N CYS A 516 27.66 10.13 15.94
CA CYS A 516 27.00 9.51 14.78
C CYS A 516 25.52 9.91 14.69
N GLU A 517 24.79 9.94 15.82
CA GLU A 517 23.35 10.17 15.82
C GLU A 517 23.00 11.65 15.64
N GLU A 518 23.84 12.56 16.11
CA GLU A 518 23.70 14.01 15.90
C GLU A 518 23.97 14.43 14.45
N CYS A 519 24.74 13.65 13.69
CA CYS A 519 24.94 13.91 12.26
C CYS A 519 23.63 13.68 11.48
N PRO A 520 23.10 14.69 10.78
CA PRO A 520 21.85 14.55 10.03
C PRO A 520 22.01 13.61 8.83
N LEU A 521 20.92 12.92 8.49
CA LEU A 521 20.86 11.98 7.38
C LEU A 521 20.57 12.70 6.04
N ASN A 522 21.49 13.57 5.61
CA ASN A 522 21.41 14.25 4.32
C ASN A 522 22.62 13.88 3.42
N VAL A 523 22.48 14.07 2.09
CA VAL A 523 23.50 13.67 1.09
C VAL A 523 24.81 14.44 1.24
N TYR A 524 24.80 15.61 1.88
CA TYR A 524 25.97 16.46 2.04
C TYR A 524 26.81 16.09 3.28
N GLU A 525 26.15 15.70 4.37
CA GLU A 525 26.76 15.52 5.69
C GLU A 525 26.92 14.04 6.10
N PHE A 526 26.27 13.08 5.43
CA PHE A 526 26.39 11.65 5.79
C PHE A 526 27.84 11.13 5.75
N ARG A 527 28.74 11.78 4.98
CA ARG A 527 30.18 11.45 4.98
C ARG A 527 30.83 11.64 6.35
N ALA A 528 30.42 12.66 7.11
CA ALA A 528 30.88 12.86 8.48
C ALA A 528 30.41 11.70 9.37
N LYS A 529 29.14 11.28 9.24
CA LYS A 529 28.59 10.12 9.95
C LYS A 529 29.38 8.84 9.65
N ILE A 530 29.81 8.62 8.41
CA ILE A 530 30.64 7.45 8.04
C ILE A 530 31.97 7.42 8.80
N ILE A 531 32.64 8.57 8.97
CA ILE A 531 33.91 8.65 9.71
C ILE A 531 33.70 8.22 11.17
N HIS A 532 32.59 8.64 11.77
CA HIS A 532 32.25 8.22 13.13
C HIS A 532 31.88 6.73 13.20
N LEU A 533 31.14 6.20 12.22
CA LEU A 533 30.81 4.77 12.14
C LEU A 533 32.05 3.88 11.98
N GLN A 534 33.06 4.33 11.23
CA GLN A 534 34.33 3.59 11.09
C GLN A 534 35.07 3.44 12.42
N LYS A 535 34.91 4.38 13.36
CA LYS A 535 35.43 4.26 14.73
C LYS A 535 34.70 3.23 15.58
N LEU A 536 33.51 2.77 15.14
CA LEU A 536 32.81 1.64 15.75
C LEU A 536 33.24 0.29 15.16
N SER A 537 34.25 0.25 14.28
CA SER A 537 34.84 -1.01 13.81
C SER A 537 35.51 -1.77 14.95
N VAL A 538 35.49 -3.11 14.86
CA VAL A 538 36.09 -3.96 15.88
C VAL A 538 37.57 -3.66 16.07
N GLU A 539 38.29 -3.40 14.98
CA GLU A 539 39.72 -3.10 14.98
C GLU A 539 40.04 -1.82 15.77
N PHE A 540 39.23 -0.77 15.60
CA PHE A 540 39.43 0.48 16.31
C PHE A 540 39.12 0.35 17.82
N ILE A 541 38.08 -0.39 18.20
CA ILE A 541 37.72 -0.60 19.61
C ILE A 541 38.77 -1.47 20.33
N LEU A 542 39.31 -2.49 19.65
CA LEU A 542 40.39 -3.32 20.20
C LEU A 542 41.66 -2.51 20.46
N LEU A 543 42.06 -1.63 19.52
CA LEU A 543 43.22 -0.75 19.69
C LEU A 543 43.10 0.17 20.91
N ASN A 544 41.87 0.47 21.34
CA ASN A 544 41.58 1.34 22.48
C ASN A 544 41.24 0.58 23.78
N ASN A 545 41.41 -0.76 23.83
CA ASN A 545 41.16 -1.61 25.00
C ASN A 545 39.73 -1.55 25.59
N ASN A 546 38.73 -1.15 24.80
CA ASN A 546 37.34 -0.96 25.25
C ASN A 546 36.44 -2.19 24.97
N THR A 547 36.91 -3.39 25.31
CA THR A 547 36.24 -4.65 24.93
C THR A 547 34.84 -4.83 25.55
N SER A 548 34.60 -4.27 26.74
CA SER A 548 33.29 -4.29 27.39
C SER A 548 32.22 -3.55 26.58
N SER A 549 32.59 -2.62 25.69
CA SER A 549 31.65 -1.76 24.97
C SER A 549 31.18 -2.32 23.63
N PHE A 550 31.66 -3.51 23.21
CA PHE A 550 31.26 -4.11 21.92
C PHE A 550 29.76 -4.34 21.80
N HIS A 551 29.11 -4.80 22.88
CA HIS A 551 27.67 -5.04 22.84
C HIS A 551 26.87 -3.74 22.64
N LEU A 552 27.31 -2.61 23.22
CA LEU A 552 26.68 -1.29 23.05
C LEU A 552 26.80 -0.79 21.61
N ALA A 553 27.99 -0.91 21.02
CA ALA A 553 28.21 -0.58 19.62
C ALA A 553 27.36 -1.47 18.68
N MET A 554 27.23 -2.76 18.99
CA MET A 554 26.38 -3.68 18.24
C MET A 554 24.89 -3.30 18.30
N TYR A 555 24.35 -3.01 19.50
CA TYR A 555 22.96 -2.55 19.62
C TYR A 555 22.72 -1.26 18.81
N TYR A 556 23.65 -0.31 18.88
CA TYR A 556 23.54 0.94 18.12
C TYR A 556 23.62 0.73 16.60
N LEU A 557 24.56 -0.08 16.11
CA LEU A 557 24.69 -0.41 14.69
C LEU A 557 23.44 -1.13 14.15
N LEU A 558 22.83 -2.01 14.95
CA LEU A 558 21.54 -2.64 14.62
C LEU A 558 20.41 -1.60 14.54
N GLY A 559 20.42 -0.59 15.41
CA GLY A 559 19.48 0.55 15.34
C GLY A 559 19.66 1.41 14.09
N ILE A 560 20.90 1.70 13.68
CA ILE A 560 21.18 2.48 12.45
C ILE A 560 20.75 1.70 11.20
N LEU A 561 20.87 0.38 11.20
CA LEU A 561 20.46 -0.47 10.08
C LEU A 561 18.95 -0.31 9.75
N CYS A 562 18.16 0.15 10.71
CA CYS A 562 16.74 0.49 10.55
C CYS A 562 16.48 1.81 9.80
N SER A 563 17.47 2.69 9.69
CA SER A 563 17.30 4.00 9.07
C SER A 563 17.05 3.87 7.56
N ASN A 564 16.10 4.63 7.01
CA ASN A 564 15.73 4.59 5.59
C ASN A 564 16.76 5.31 4.69
N PHE A 565 18.04 4.93 4.76
CA PHE A 565 19.13 5.54 3.99
C PHE A 565 20.05 4.48 3.38
N THR A 566 19.80 4.17 2.11
CA THR A 566 20.46 3.08 1.34
C THR A 566 21.99 3.06 1.42
N PRO A 567 22.73 4.19 1.32
CA PRO A 567 24.19 4.17 1.40
C PRO A 567 24.75 3.71 2.75
N LEU A 568 23.99 3.87 3.85
CA LEU A 568 24.44 3.44 5.17
C LEU A 568 24.34 1.93 5.35
N TRP A 569 23.38 1.27 4.69
CA TRP A 569 23.15 -0.16 4.87
C TRP A 569 24.38 -0.99 4.55
N SER A 570 25.03 -0.77 3.40
CA SER A 570 26.22 -1.56 3.03
C SER A 570 27.38 -1.40 4.02
N ILE A 571 27.56 -0.19 4.55
CA ILE A 571 28.61 0.11 5.53
C ILE A 571 28.29 -0.54 6.87
N CYS A 572 27.05 -0.39 7.35
CA CYS A 572 26.60 -1.00 8.60
C CYS A 572 26.59 -2.52 8.53
N THR A 573 26.21 -3.13 7.41
CA THR A 573 26.24 -4.59 7.23
C THR A 573 27.66 -5.14 7.27
N GLU A 574 28.62 -4.44 6.67
CA GLU A 574 30.04 -4.82 6.69
C GLU A 574 30.63 -4.66 8.09
N LEU A 575 30.35 -3.54 8.77
CA LEU A 575 30.77 -3.32 10.16
C LEU A 575 30.21 -4.41 11.06
N LEU A 576 28.91 -4.67 11.06
CA LEU A 576 28.29 -5.75 11.84
C LEU A 576 28.83 -7.13 11.45
N GLY A 577 29.21 -7.32 10.18
CA GLY A 577 29.92 -8.51 9.72
C GLY A 577 31.24 -8.76 10.47
N SER A 578 32.01 -7.70 10.74
CA SER A 578 33.24 -7.80 11.52
C SER A 578 32.99 -8.19 12.99
N TYR A 579 31.84 -7.83 13.55
CA TYR A 579 31.46 -8.24 14.92
C TYR A 579 31.22 -9.74 15.00
N GLY A 580 30.54 -10.32 14.01
CA GLY A 580 30.34 -11.77 13.92
C GLY A 580 31.64 -12.56 13.73
N ASN A 581 32.64 -11.99 13.05
CA ASN A 581 33.91 -12.67 12.81
C ASN A 581 34.94 -12.52 13.94
N LYS A 582 35.00 -11.37 14.62
CA LYS A 582 36.06 -11.03 15.59
C LYS A 582 35.53 -10.66 16.99
N ALA A 583 34.48 -9.85 17.09
CA ALA A 583 34.01 -9.37 18.40
C ALA A 583 33.23 -10.44 19.21
N ILE A 584 32.70 -11.46 18.53
CA ILE A 584 31.91 -12.53 19.15
C ILE A 584 32.65 -13.26 20.28
N GLU A 585 33.99 -13.38 20.19
CA GLU A 585 34.82 -13.99 21.22
C GLU A 585 34.80 -13.20 22.54
N TYR A 586 34.66 -11.88 22.46
CA TYR A 586 34.61 -10.98 23.62
C TYR A 586 33.19 -10.78 24.16
N ILE A 587 32.20 -10.71 23.26
CA ILE A 587 30.78 -10.56 23.62
C ILE A 587 30.23 -11.87 24.23
N GLY A 588 30.76 -13.01 23.78
CA GLY A 588 30.25 -14.35 24.05
C GLY A 588 29.23 -14.80 23.01
N HIS A 589 29.43 -16.00 22.44
CA HIS A 589 28.59 -16.53 21.37
C HIS A 589 27.10 -16.58 21.74
N THR A 590 26.75 -17.00 22.96
CA THR A 590 25.35 -17.09 23.39
C THR A 590 24.67 -15.73 23.40
N TYR A 591 25.35 -14.72 23.92
CA TYR A 591 24.83 -13.37 24.05
C TYR A 591 24.76 -12.65 22.68
N PHE A 592 25.75 -12.85 21.81
CA PHE A 592 25.70 -12.33 20.43
C PHE A 592 24.48 -12.85 19.66
N TRP A 593 24.24 -14.17 19.69
CA TRP A 593 23.12 -14.78 18.99
C TRP A 593 21.76 -14.45 19.62
N SER A 594 21.69 -14.21 20.94
CA SER A 594 20.44 -13.75 21.56
C SER A 594 20.04 -12.36 21.07
N ILE A 595 20.99 -11.44 20.90
CA ILE A 595 20.72 -10.09 20.37
C ILE A 595 20.16 -10.16 18.95
N LEU A 596 20.80 -10.94 18.06
CA LEU A 596 20.32 -11.09 16.68
C LEU A 596 18.95 -11.78 16.61
N ASN A 597 18.74 -12.82 17.42
CA ASN A 597 17.47 -13.57 17.42
C ASN A 597 16.30 -12.69 17.89
N GLU A 598 16.50 -11.83 18.90
CA GLU A 598 15.52 -10.83 19.30
C GLU A 598 15.09 -9.96 18.11
N LYS A 599 16.04 -9.54 17.26
CA LYS A 599 15.73 -8.71 16.08
C LYS A 599 14.98 -9.47 14.98
N PHE A 600 15.30 -10.74 14.76
CA PHE A 600 14.51 -11.59 13.86
C PHE A 600 13.08 -11.83 14.38
N GLN A 601 12.91 -12.01 15.69
CA GLN A 601 11.61 -12.17 16.32
C GLN A 601 10.75 -10.90 16.23
N LEU A 602 11.34 -9.72 16.48
CA LEU A 602 10.66 -8.43 16.34
C LEU A 602 10.10 -8.22 14.92
N VAL A 603 10.89 -8.55 13.90
CA VAL A 603 10.45 -8.47 12.50
C VAL A 603 9.28 -9.40 12.21
N ASN A 604 9.29 -10.62 12.76
CA ASN A 604 8.21 -11.57 12.55
C ASN A 604 6.92 -11.15 13.26
N GLN A 605 7.01 -10.53 14.44
CA GLN A 605 5.86 -10.04 15.21
C GLN A 605 5.19 -8.80 14.58
N HIS A 606 5.98 -7.85 14.06
CA HIS A 606 5.44 -6.59 13.49
C HIS A 606 4.88 -6.73 12.07
N ASN A 607 5.11 -7.85 11.38
CA ASN A 607 4.37 -8.17 10.15
C ASN A 607 2.86 -8.38 10.41
N ASP A 608 2.46 -8.66 11.65
CA ASP A 608 1.09 -9.01 12.05
C ASP A 608 0.35 -7.89 12.81
N ILE A 609 1.04 -6.82 13.21
CA ILE A 609 0.47 -5.75 14.05
C ILE A 609 0.03 -4.58 13.16
N GLU A 610 -1.28 -4.43 12.98
CA GLU A 610 -1.89 -3.15 12.64
C GLU A 610 -1.37 -2.11 13.62
N ILE A 611 -1.03 -0.91 13.13
CA ILE A 611 -0.73 0.24 13.99
C ILE A 611 -1.96 0.42 14.86
N VAL A 612 -1.91 -0.12 16.07
CA VAL A 612 -2.82 0.25 17.13
C VAL A 612 -2.42 1.68 17.40
N GLU A 613 -3.17 2.62 16.85
CA GLU A 613 -3.20 3.98 17.37
C GLU A 613 -3.51 3.82 18.85
N SER A 614 -2.47 3.87 19.69
CA SER A 614 -2.68 4.01 21.12
C SER A 614 -3.42 5.33 21.26
N ILE A 615 -4.60 5.23 21.87
CA ILE A 615 -5.41 6.39 22.26
C ILE A 615 -4.62 7.08 23.39
N ASP A 616 -3.57 7.81 23.01
CA ASP A 616 -2.88 8.74 23.87
C ASP A 616 -3.46 10.13 23.56
N ASP A 617 -3.97 10.79 24.59
CA ASP A 617 -4.86 11.97 24.55
C ASP A 617 -4.55 13.01 23.45
N GLU A 618 -5.59 13.55 22.80
CA GLU A 618 -5.50 14.61 21.77
C GLU A 618 -4.62 15.82 22.20
N LEU A 619 -4.57 16.14 23.50
CA LEU A 619 -3.77 17.22 24.06
C LEU A 619 -2.26 16.90 24.16
N ILE A 620 -1.92 15.62 24.38
CA ILE A 620 -0.52 15.15 24.43
C ILE A 620 0.02 15.11 22.99
N ASN A 621 -0.80 14.61 22.07
CA ASN A 621 -0.53 14.71 20.65
C ASN A 621 -0.41 16.17 20.24
N GLU A 622 -1.25 17.09 20.72
CA GLU A 622 -1.09 18.51 20.42
C GLU A 622 0.21 19.11 21.00
N TYR A 623 0.64 18.75 22.20
CA TYR A 623 1.96 19.17 22.72
C TYR A 623 3.11 18.72 21.80
N LEU A 624 2.98 17.55 21.15
CA LEU A 624 4.00 16.90 20.33
C LEU A 624 3.92 17.12 18.80
N GLU A 625 2.73 17.27 18.19
CA GLU A 625 2.51 16.88 16.77
C GLU A 625 2.63 17.96 15.69
N ASN A 626 2.73 19.26 15.97
CA ASN A 626 2.58 20.25 14.88
C ASN A 626 3.81 20.48 13.97
N GLU A 627 4.95 19.83 14.22
CA GLU A 627 6.01 19.68 13.20
C GLU A 627 6.17 18.25 12.68
N VAL A 628 5.77 17.25 13.47
CA VAL A 628 5.58 15.88 12.96
C VAL A 628 4.62 15.93 11.77
N LYS A 629 3.44 16.54 11.84
CA LYS A 629 2.53 16.54 10.67
C LYS A 629 2.96 17.39 9.46
N ARG A 630 3.80 18.43 9.60
CA ARG A 630 4.32 19.19 8.44
C ARG A 630 5.54 18.55 7.78
N GLU A 631 6.32 17.76 8.53
CA GLU A 631 7.34 16.89 7.93
C GLU A 631 6.78 15.52 7.51
N TYR A 632 5.68 15.05 8.09
CA TYR A 632 5.09 13.73 7.80
C TYR A 632 4.24 13.70 6.52
N GLU A 633 3.78 14.84 5.99
CA GLU A 633 3.31 14.86 4.59
C GLU A 633 4.47 14.72 3.59
N VAL A 634 5.74 14.77 4.05
CA VAL A 634 6.94 14.58 3.20
C VAL A 634 7.80 13.38 3.61
N ASN A 635 7.73 12.89 4.85
CA ASN A 635 8.53 11.77 5.36
C ASN A 635 7.69 10.83 6.23
N ASP A 636 6.88 9.98 5.59
CA ASP A 636 6.56 8.66 6.15
C ASP A 636 7.88 7.92 6.43
N GLN A 637 8.43 8.05 7.64
CA GLN A 637 9.34 7.04 8.19
C GLN A 637 8.50 5.86 8.71
N SER A 638 7.58 5.34 7.88
CA SER A 638 7.04 4.01 8.10
C SER A 638 8.25 3.06 8.11
N ILE A 639 8.51 2.43 9.26
CA ILE A 639 9.63 1.50 9.42
C ILE A 639 9.45 0.37 8.41
N ASP A 640 10.41 0.22 7.49
CA ASP A 640 10.39 -0.88 6.53
C ASP A 640 10.99 -2.14 7.18
N TYR A 641 10.19 -2.82 7.99
CA TYR A 641 10.55 -4.09 8.65
C TYR A 641 11.01 -5.16 7.65
N ILE A 642 10.48 -5.11 6.42
CA ILE A 642 10.81 -6.05 5.35
C ILE A 642 12.25 -5.80 4.88
N GLN A 643 12.60 -4.54 4.65
CA GLN A 643 13.96 -4.16 4.27
C GLN A 643 14.96 -4.38 5.41
N TYR A 644 14.57 -4.09 6.65
CA TYR A 644 15.40 -4.39 7.82
C TYR A 644 15.71 -5.90 7.92
N ARG A 645 14.73 -6.76 7.68
CA ARG A 645 14.95 -8.22 7.60
C ARG A 645 15.95 -8.62 6.52
N ILE A 646 15.82 -8.06 5.33
CA ILE A 646 16.74 -8.31 4.22
C ILE A 646 18.17 -7.93 4.65
N ASN A 647 18.31 -6.77 5.31
CA ASN A 647 19.60 -6.31 5.83
C ASN A 647 20.14 -7.24 6.94
N LEU A 648 19.29 -7.77 7.83
CA LEU A 648 19.68 -8.77 8.84
C LEU A 648 20.24 -10.05 8.19
N PHE A 649 19.58 -10.58 7.17
CA PHE A 649 20.11 -11.73 6.42
C PHE A 649 21.40 -11.39 5.65
N GLN A 650 21.54 -10.16 5.15
CA GLN A 650 22.78 -9.70 4.51
C GLN A 650 23.96 -9.66 5.49
N ILE A 651 23.76 -9.24 6.74
CA ILE A 651 24.80 -9.27 7.78
C ILE A 651 25.39 -10.67 7.93
N LEU A 652 24.53 -11.71 7.95
CA LEU A 652 24.97 -13.09 8.10
C LEU A 652 25.93 -13.53 6.97
N THR A 653 25.83 -12.94 5.78
CA THR A 653 26.70 -13.29 4.63
C THR A 653 28.16 -12.87 4.82
N TYR A 654 28.47 -12.07 5.85
CA TYR A 654 29.83 -11.67 6.17
C TYR A 654 30.53 -12.61 7.17
N PHE A 655 29.81 -13.48 7.87
CA PHE A 655 30.37 -14.47 8.82
C PHE A 655 29.73 -15.86 8.65
N PRO A 656 29.87 -16.49 7.47
CA PRO A 656 29.19 -17.75 7.16
C PRO A 656 29.60 -18.91 8.07
N ASN A 657 30.86 -18.96 8.53
CA ASN A 657 31.36 -20.04 9.38
C ASN A 657 30.65 -20.10 10.74
N GLU A 658 30.48 -18.95 11.38
CA GLU A 658 29.72 -18.85 12.64
C GLU A 658 28.23 -19.18 12.44
N CYS A 659 27.65 -18.79 11.29
CA CYS A 659 26.28 -19.14 10.94
C CYS A 659 26.10 -20.66 10.74
N GLU A 660 27.06 -21.32 10.10
CA GLU A 660 27.06 -22.77 9.86
C GLU A 660 27.10 -23.56 11.19
N ASN A 661 27.85 -23.07 12.19
CA ASN A 661 27.87 -23.66 13.53
C ASN A 661 26.55 -23.50 14.30
N LYS A 662 25.70 -22.54 13.90
CA LYS A 662 24.41 -22.21 14.56
C LYS A 662 23.19 -22.50 13.70
N THR A 663 23.28 -23.47 12.80
CA THR A 663 22.16 -23.91 11.93
C THR A 663 20.89 -24.26 12.72
N LYS A 664 21.00 -24.76 13.96
CA LYS A 664 19.83 -25.03 14.84
C LYS A 664 19.00 -23.80 15.20
N ILE A 665 19.59 -22.60 15.20
CA ILE A 665 18.88 -21.34 15.46
C ILE A 665 18.44 -20.72 14.13
N LEU A 666 19.32 -20.73 13.13
CA LEU A 666 19.10 -20.05 11.86
C LEU A 666 18.06 -20.75 10.97
N PHE A 667 18.10 -22.08 10.88
CA PHE A 667 17.26 -22.82 9.95
C PHE A 667 15.77 -22.79 10.29
N PRO A 668 15.33 -22.84 11.57
CA PRO A 668 13.94 -22.57 11.93
C PRO A 668 13.43 -21.23 11.36
N ILE A 669 14.20 -20.14 11.51
CA ILE A 669 13.84 -18.82 10.97
C ILE A 669 13.70 -18.86 9.43
N ILE A 670 14.62 -19.55 8.75
CA ILE A 670 14.58 -19.74 7.29
C ILE A 670 13.37 -20.59 6.88
N PHE A 671 13.07 -21.67 7.60
CA PHE A 671 11.94 -22.54 7.31
C PHE A 671 10.60 -21.86 7.57
N ASP A 672 10.48 -21.06 8.62
CA ASP A 672 9.29 -20.24 8.89
C ASP A 672 9.03 -19.24 7.75
N PHE A 673 10.08 -18.59 7.24
CA PHE A 673 9.97 -17.76 6.03
C PHE A 673 9.50 -18.60 4.81
N PHE A 674 10.05 -19.80 4.63
CA PHE A 674 9.65 -20.68 3.52
C PHE A 674 8.20 -21.14 3.62
N THR A 675 7.69 -21.47 4.82
CA THR A 675 6.33 -21.97 5.02
C THR A 675 5.28 -20.85 5.05
N ASN A 676 5.60 -19.71 5.65
CA ASN A 676 4.58 -18.69 5.93
C ASN A 676 4.51 -17.62 4.83
N GLU A 677 5.61 -17.36 4.12
CA GLU A 677 5.68 -16.20 3.20
C GLU A 677 6.01 -16.57 1.75
N TYR A 678 6.83 -17.61 1.54
CA TYR A 678 7.22 -18.04 0.20
C TYR A 678 6.40 -19.24 -0.33
N PHE A 679 5.72 -19.97 0.57
CA PHE A 679 4.96 -21.18 0.26
C PHE A 679 3.86 -20.94 -0.78
N ASP A 680 3.06 -19.88 -0.62
CA ASP A 680 1.98 -19.51 -1.55
C ASP A 680 2.49 -19.25 -2.98
N HIS A 681 3.68 -18.66 -3.12
CA HIS A 681 4.29 -18.39 -4.42
C HIS A 681 4.70 -19.70 -5.09
N LEU A 682 5.38 -20.58 -4.35
CA LEU A 682 5.76 -21.89 -4.84
C LEU A 682 4.53 -22.75 -5.16
N LEU A 683 3.49 -22.74 -4.33
CA LEU A 683 2.23 -23.44 -4.60
C LEU A 683 1.54 -22.93 -5.86
N SER A 684 1.48 -21.61 -6.06
CA SER A 684 0.86 -21.02 -7.26
C SER A 684 1.56 -21.43 -8.56
N LEU A 685 2.86 -21.74 -8.48
CA LEU A 685 3.69 -22.22 -9.59
C LEU A 685 3.71 -23.75 -9.69
N GLY A 686 3.09 -24.45 -8.75
CA GLY A 686 3.13 -25.90 -8.69
C GLY A 686 4.46 -26.45 -8.24
N LEU A 687 5.08 -25.81 -7.26
CA LEU A 687 6.44 -26.04 -6.84
C LEU A 687 6.54 -26.65 -5.44
N PHE A 688 5.54 -27.37 -4.95
CA PHE A 688 5.70 -28.23 -3.77
C PHE A 688 4.97 -29.55 -3.98
N GLY A 689 5.72 -30.65 -3.78
CA GLY A 689 5.17 -31.98 -3.59
C GLY A 689 5.14 -32.26 -2.09
N LEU A 690 3.99 -32.06 -1.47
CA LEU A 690 3.67 -32.58 -0.15
C LEU A 690 2.24 -33.09 -0.22
N SER A 691 2.01 -34.24 0.40
CA SER A 691 0.71 -34.88 0.52
C SER A 691 -0.26 -33.92 1.21
N LYS A 692 -1.06 -33.21 0.42
CA LYS A 692 -1.99 -32.22 0.96
C LYS A 692 -3.16 -32.96 1.60
N SER A 693 -3.38 -32.76 2.89
CA SER A 693 -4.57 -33.26 3.58
C SER A 693 -5.86 -32.59 3.07
N SER A 694 -5.78 -31.34 2.59
CA SER A 694 -6.87 -30.59 1.99
C SER A 694 -6.40 -29.68 0.83
N TYR A 695 -7.33 -29.31 -0.07
CA TYR A 695 -7.06 -28.35 -1.15
C TYR A 695 -7.26 -26.88 -0.73
N GLU A 696 -7.86 -26.67 0.45
CA GLU A 696 -8.06 -25.36 1.06
C GLU A 696 -6.75 -24.77 1.53
N ILE A 697 -6.50 -23.53 1.14
CA ILE A 697 -5.38 -22.74 1.63
C ILE A 697 -6.01 -21.56 2.33
N HIS A 698 -6.22 -21.70 3.64
CA HIS A 698 -6.66 -20.55 4.44
C HIS A 698 -5.66 -19.42 4.20
N PRO A 699 -6.12 -18.23 3.79
CA PRO A 699 -5.24 -17.07 3.80
C PRO A 699 -4.77 -16.93 5.25
N THR A 700 -3.49 -17.18 5.51
CA THR A 700 -2.90 -16.82 6.79
C THR A 700 -3.17 -15.33 6.97
N SER A 701 -3.68 -14.95 8.14
CA SER A 701 -4.05 -13.58 8.50
C SER A 701 -2.92 -12.56 8.35
N SER A 702 -1.68 -13.00 8.09
CA SER A 702 -0.54 -12.17 7.79
C SER A 702 -0.63 -11.56 6.39
N LYS A 703 -0.48 -10.23 6.30
CA LYS A 703 -0.41 -9.50 5.02
C LYS A 703 0.65 -10.15 4.11
N ARG A 704 0.19 -10.78 3.02
CA ARG A 704 1.07 -11.39 2.01
C ARG A 704 2.08 -10.37 1.50
N LEU A 705 3.37 -10.65 1.72
CA LEU A 705 4.45 -9.82 1.16
C LEU A 705 4.34 -9.71 -0.35
N SER A 706 4.76 -8.55 -0.87
CA SER A 706 4.88 -8.41 -2.31
C SER A 706 5.89 -9.41 -2.86
N ARG A 707 5.56 -10.05 -4.00
CA ARG A 707 6.44 -11.01 -4.68
C ARG A 707 7.89 -10.51 -4.80
N LYS A 708 8.08 -9.20 -5.00
CA LYS A 708 9.40 -8.58 -5.14
C LYS A 708 10.24 -8.72 -3.87
N PHE A 709 9.65 -8.52 -2.71
CA PHE A 709 10.37 -8.58 -1.43
C PHE A 709 10.66 -10.02 -1.01
N SER A 710 9.70 -10.95 -1.15
CA SER A 710 9.95 -12.37 -0.84
C SER A 710 11.07 -12.95 -1.71
N ILE A 711 11.15 -12.56 -3.00
CA ILE A 711 12.25 -12.96 -3.88
C ILE A 711 13.59 -12.40 -3.39
N LYS A 712 13.64 -11.12 -3.01
CA LYS A 712 14.88 -10.51 -2.49
C LYS A 712 15.35 -11.19 -1.19
N THR A 713 14.45 -11.44 -0.24
CA THR A 713 14.78 -12.17 1.00
C THR A 713 15.33 -13.56 0.67
N LEU A 714 14.69 -14.29 -0.24
CA LEU A 714 15.16 -15.61 -0.66
C LEU A 714 16.54 -15.54 -1.35
N GLU A 715 16.78 -14.55 -2.20
CA GLU A 715 18.09 -14.34 -2.82
C GLU A 715 19.19 -14.11 -1.78
N THR A 716 18.92 -13.31 -0.74
CA THR A 716 19.88 -13.09 0.36
C THR A 716 20.14 -14.37 1.17
N ILE A 717 19.09 -15.14 1.47
CA ILE A 717 19.23 -16.43 2.18
C ILE A 717 20.04 -17.43 1.34
N LEU A 718 19.77 -17.55 0.03
CA LEU A 718 20.51 -18.46 -0.83
C LEU A 718 21.96 -18.02 -1.01
N ASN A 719 22.24 -16.72 -1.04
CA ASN A 719 23.61 -16.21 -1.08
C ASN A 719 24.40 -16.57 0.19
N LEU A 720 23.75 -16.53 1.37
CA LEU A 720 24.32 -17.04 2.62
C LEU A 720 24.60 -18.53 2.55
N LEU A 721 23.58 -19.34 2.22
CA LEU A 721 23.68 -20.80 2.19
C LEU A 721 24.68 -21.29 1.14
N LYS A 722 24.86 -20.53 0.05
CA LYS A 722 25.89 -20.78 -0.96
C LYS A 722 27.31 -20.70 -0.37
N GLN A 723 27.54 -20.05 0.77
CA GLN A 723 28.88 -19.94 1.37
C GLN A 723 29.23 -21.09 2.33
N PHE A 724 28.26 -21.88 2.80
CA PHE A 724 28.48 -22.98 3.76
C PHE A 724 29.26 -24.17 3.17
N HIS A 725 29.94 -24.98 4.01
CA HIS A 725 30.83 -26.05 3.56
C HIS A 725 30.58 -27.42 4.21
N HIS A 726 30.15 -27.48 5.46
CA HIS A 726 30.04 -28.68 6.32
C HIS A 726 28.60 -29.20 6.46
N TYR A 727 27.97 -29.58 5.36
CA TYR A 727 26.54 -29.93 5.31
C TYR A 727 26.12 -31.20 6.05
N GLN A 728 27.04 -32.10 6.38
CA GLN A 728 26.72 -33.27 7.22
C GLN A 728 26.34 -32.85 8.65
N GLN A 729 26.78 -31.67 9.09
CA GLN A 729 26.55 -31.16 10.44
C GLN A 729 25.34 -30.22 10.54
N TRP A 730 24.68 -29.95 9.41
CA TRP A 730 23.51 -29.09 9.37
C TRP A 730 22.32 -29.69 10.12
N TYR A 731 21.45 -28.82 10.63
CA TYR A 731 20.12 -29.20 11.08
C TYR A 731 19.25 -29.54 9.85
N GLU A 732 18.64 -30.73 9.77
CA GLU A 732 17.78 -31.16 8.65
C GLU A 732 18.35 -30.97 7.21
N PRO A 733 19.53 -31.50 6.86
CA PRO A 733 20.17 -31.26 5.55
C PRO A 733 19.36 -31.80 4.37
N LEU A 734 18.63 -32.89 4.56
CA LEU A 734 17.77 -33.49 3.53
C LEU A 734 16.62 -32.56 3.12
N ARG A 735 16.05 -31.81 4.07
CA ARG A 735 14.95 -30.88 3.81
C ARG A 735 15.41 -29.71 2.94
N LEU A 736 16.59 -29.15 3.23
CA LEU A 736 17.20 -28.12 2.38
C LEU A 736 17.59 -28.65 1.00
N TYR A 737 18.14 -29.86 0.91
CA TYR A 737 18.43 -30.48 -0.38
C TYR A 737 17.17 -30.59 -1.25
N GLN A 738 16.08 -31.13 -0.69
CA GLN A 738 14.79 -31.21 -1.37
C GLN A 738 14.29 -29.81 -1.78
N PHE A 739 14.45 -28.82 -0.92
CA PHE A 739 14.09 -27.44 -1.23
C PHE A 739 14.91 -26.86 -2.39
N TYR A 740 16.23 -27.04 -2.44
CA TYR A 740 17.06 -26.59 -3.56
C TYR A 740 16.67 -27.27 -4.88
N VAL A 741 16.45 -28.60 -4.83
CA VAL A 741 15.95 -29.37 -5.98
C VAL A 741 14.63 -28.78 -6.50
N ARG A 742 13.78 -28.31 -5.58
CA ARG A 742 12.50 -27.69 -5.89
C ARG A 742 12.65 -26.27 -6.44
N LEU A 743 13.59 -25.48 -5.92
CA LEU A 743 13.88 -24.13 -6.39
C LEU A 743 14.40 -24.08 -7.83
N LEU A 744 15.01 -25.16 -8.35
CA LEU A 744 15.36 -25.26 -9.78
C LEU A 744 14.13 -25.13 -10.72
N LEU A 745 12.94 -25.41 -10.21
CA LEU A 745 11.68 -25.28 -10.96
C LEU A 745 11.09 -23.85 -10.90
N SER A 746 11.65 -22.96 -10.09
CA SER A 746 11.20 -21.55 -9.98
C SER A 746 11.25 -20.83 -11.33
N SER A 747 10.45 -19.80 -11.59
CA SER A 747 10.53 -19.07 -12.88
C SER A 747 11.66 -18.04 -12.96
N ASP A 748 12.22 -17.68 -11.80
CA ASP A 748 13.13 -16.55 -11.65
C ASP A 748 14.58 -17.03 -11.76
N ASN A 749 15.29 -16.52 -12.78
CA ASN A 749 16.61 -17.01 -13.16
C ASN A 749 17.68 -16.87 -12.06
N SER A 750 17.62 -15.79 -11.27
CA SER A 750 18.54 -15.54 -10.15
C SER A 750 18.39 -16.60 -9.06
N ILE A 751 17.16 -16.87 -8.62
CA ILE A 751 16.84 -17.91 -7.64
C ILE A 751 17.27 -19.29 -8.16
N GLN A 752 16.98 -19.62 -9.41
CA GLN A 752 17.41 -20.89 -10.02
C GLN A 752 18.93 -21.07 -9.97
N GLN A 753 19.68 -20.03 -10.34
CA GLN A 753 21.13 -20.08 -10.38
C GLN A 753 21.72 -20.22 -8.96
N SER A 754 21.24 -19.42 -8.00
CA SER A 754 21.70 -19.53 -6.62
C SER A 754 21.36 -20.89 -6.01
N ALA A 755 20.15 -21.40 -6.25
CA ALA A 755 19.76 -22.75 -5.82
C ALA A 755 20.62 -23.85 -6.44
N TYR A 756 20.98 -23.72 -7.73
CA TYR A 756 21.91 -24.64 -8.39
C TYR A 756 23.27 -24.66 -7.70
N HIS A 757 23.84 -23.49 -7.40
CA HIS A 757 25.11 -23.41 -6.69
C HIS A 757 25.04 -24.00 -5.27
N CYS A 758 23.96 -23.79 -4.53
CA CYS A 758 23.74 -24.44 -3.24
C CYS A 758 23.65 -25.96 -3.38
N LEU A 759 22.98 -26.45 -4.42
CA LEU A 759 22.78 -27.87 -4.66
C LEU A 759 24.09 -28.60 -4.98
N LEU A 760 25.00 -27.98 -5.74
CA LEU A 760 26.34 -28.54 -5.99
C LEU A 760 27.12 -28.82 -4.70
N LYS A 761 26.91 -28.01 -3.66
CA LYS A 761 27.58 -28.22 -2.36
C LYS A 761 27.03 -29.42 -1.61
N CYS A 762 25.77 -29.79 -1.80
CA CYS A 762 25.09 -30.90 -1.14
C CYS A 762 25.46 -32.32 -1.65
N HIS A 763 26.57 -32.47 -2.37
CA HIS A 763 26.95 -33.70 -3.07
C HIS A 763 27.34 -34.92 -2.20
N GLN A 764 27.75 -34.75 -0.93
CA GLN A 764 27.97 -35.89 0.00
C GLN A 764 26.73 -36.19 0.86
N ILE A 765 25.55 -35.61 0.54
CA ILE A 765 24.31 -36.04 1.18
C ILE A 765 23.97 -37.44 0.65
N PRO A 766 23.68 -38.45 1.50
CA PRO A 766 23.50 -39.84 1.09
C PRO A 766 22.44 -40.06 0.01
N GLN A 767 21.42 -39.19 -0.04
CA GLN A 767 20.31 -39.24 -1.01
C GLN A 767 20.49 -38.28 -2.20
N SER A 768 21.64 -37.62 -2.32
CA SER A 768 21.87 -36.67 -3.40
C SER A 768 22.06 -37.39 -4.74
N LYS A 769 21.35 -36.92 -5.76
CA LYS A 769 21.54 -37.41 -7.14
C LYS A 769 22.77 -36.80 -7.81
N ILE A 770 23.43 -35.81 -7.21
CA ILE A 770 24.65 -35.19 -7.73
C ILE A 770 25.85 -35.76 -7.00
N GLN A 771 26.77 -36.34 -7.76
CA GLN A 771 27.99 -36.96 -7.27
C GLN A 771 29.21 -36.06 -7.52
N THR A 772 30.34 -36.40 -6.88
CA THR A 772 31.62 -35.66 -6.97
C THR A 772 32.15 -35.53 -8.40
N ASN A 773 31.95 -36.55 -9.23
CA ASN A 773 32.39 -36.57 -10.63
C ASN A 773 31.80 -35.44 -11.48
N PHE A 774 30.58 -35.00 -11.17
CA PHE A 774 29.86 -33.97 -11.92
C PHE A 774 30.36 -32.55 -11.62
N LEU A 775 31.04 -32.32 -10.50
CA LEU A 775 31.51 -30.98 -10.11
C LEU A 775 32.45 -30.36 -11.15
N LYS A 776 33.29 -31.18 -11.81
CA LYS A 776 34.20 -30.75 -12.88
C LYS A 776 33.49 -30.19 -14.11
N HIS A 777 32.23 -30.59 -14.30
CA HIS A 777 31.40 -30.27 -15.44
C HIS A 777 30.28 -29.27 -15.10
N SER A 778 30.21 -28.83 -13.85
CA SER A 778 29.12 -27.99 -13.35
C SER A 778 29.06 -26.59 -14.01
N GLU A 779 30.21 -26.07 -14.48
CA GLU A 779 30.27 -24.76 -15.15
C GLU A 779 29.54 -24.75 -16.50
N GLU A 780 29.47 -25.90 -17.18
CA GLU A 780 28.80 -26.03 -18.49
C GLU A 780 27.30 -25.72 -18.42
N LEU A 781 26.68 -25.87 -17.25
CA LEU A 781 25.26 -25.58 -17.04
C LEU A 781 24.97 -24.14 -16.64
N VAL A 782 25.96 -23.37 -16.19
CA VAL A 782 25.76 -21.98 -15.75
C VAL A 782 25.17 -21.09 -16.87
N PRO A 783 25.60 -21.19 -18.14
CA PRO A 783 25.01 -20.43 -19.25
C PRO A 783 23.51 -20.66 -19.50
N LEU A 784 22.90 -21.73 -18.95
CA LEU A 784 21.46 -21.99 -19.06
C LEU A 784 20.61 -21.00 -18.29
N PHE A 785 21.14 -20.46 -17.20
CA PHE A 785 20.40 -19.56 -16.32
C PHE A 785 20.38 -18.12 -16.87
N ASN A 786 21.27 -17.78 -17.80
CA ASN A 786 21.32 -16.47 -18.44
C ASN A 786 20.41 -16.43 -19.70
N PRO A 787 19.42 -15.51 -19.79
CA PRO A 787 18.44 -15.48 -20.88
C PRO A 787 19.04 -15.25 -22.27
N SER A 788 20.22 -14.63 -22.39
CA SER A 788 20.88 -14.36 -23.68
C SER A 788 21.60 -15.58 -24.26
N THR A 789 22.17 -16.42 -23.41
CA THR A 789 22.98 -17.61 -23.79
C THR A 789 22.18 -18.91 -23.73
N CYS A 790 21.07 -18.94 -22.98
CA CYS A 790 20.26 -20.12 -22.69
C CYS A 790 19.98 -21.01 -23.91
N ARG A 791 19.62 -20.42 -25.06
CA ARG A 791 19.31 -21.20 -26.28
C ARG A 791 20.54 -21.90 -26.87
N LYS A 792 21.68 -21.21 -26.93
CA LYS A 792 22.93 -21.79 -27.44
C LYS A 792 23.39 -22.91 -26.51
N ALA A 793 23.37 -22.65 -25.21
CA ALA A 793 23.73 -23.62 -24.18
C ALA A 793 22.87 -24.90 -24.26
N PHE A 794 21.55 -24.78 -24.42
CA PHE A 794 20.71 -25.96 -24.62
C PHE A 794 21.08 -26.75 -25.88
N HIS A 795 21.41 -26.09 -26.98
CA HIS A 795 21.80 -26.75 -28.21
C HIS A 795 23.16 -27.47 -28.08
N GLU A 796 24.14 -26.80 -27.50
CA GLU A 796 25.48 -27.34 -27.23
C GLU A 796 25.40 -28.54 -26.27
N LEU A 797 24.59 -28.47 -25.22
CA LEU A 797 24.42 -29.57 -24.26
C LEU A 797 23.68 -30.78 -24.85
N ILE A 798 22.76 -30.58 -25.78
CA ILE A 798 22.15 -31.71 -26.50
C ILE A 798 23.20 -32.45 -27.32
N GLN A 799 24.01 -31.72 -28.09
CA GLN A 799 24.99 -32.31 -29.00
C GLN A 799 26.22 -32.86 -28.26
N GLY A 800 26.66 -32.17 -27.21
CA GLY A 800 27.88 -32.48 -26.45
C GLY A 800 27.65 -33.33 -25.21
N ALA A 801 26.64 -33.07 -24.37
CA ALA A 801 26.50 -33.82 -23.10
C ALA A 801 25.57 -35.04 -23.20
N LEU A 802 24.44 -34.89 -23.90
CA LEU A 802 23.38 -35.89 -23.88
C LEU A 802 23.50 -36.96 -24.97
N LEU A 803 24.06 -36.61 -26.13
CA LEU A 803 24.20 -37.49 -27.30
C LEU A 803 25.64 -38.01 -27.51
N GLU A 804 26.63 -37.44 -26.80
CA GLU A 804 28.02 -37.87 -26.95
C GLU A 804 28.24 -39.27 -26.36
N GLN A 805 28.91 -40.12 -27.13
CA GLN A 805 29.12 -41.52 -26.75
C GLN A 805 30.17 -41.69 -25.64
N ASN A 806 31.05 -40.71 -25.46
CA ASN A 806 32.23 -40.80 -24.58
C ASN A 806 31.95 -40.49 -23.10
N LEU A 807 30.81 -39.88 -22.77
CA LEU A 807 30.42 -39.58 -21.38
C LEU A 807 29.76 -40.78 -20.71
N SER A 808 30.08 -41.02 -19.43
CA SER A 808 29.46 -42.10 -18.64
C SER A 808 27.96 -41.90 -18.44
N ASP A 809 27.21 -43.00 -18.37
CA ASP A 809 25.76 -42.97 -18.19
C ASP A 809 25.35 -42.30 -16.87
N ASP A 810 26.17 -42.41 -15.82
CA ASP A 810 25.95 -41.72 -14.56
C ASP A 810 26.05 -40.19 -14.69
N LEU A 811 27.02 -39.68 -15.45
CA LEU A 811 27.14 -38.24 -15.70
C LEU A 811 25.98 -37.73 -16.56
N LYS A 812 25.60 -38.49 -17.59
CA LYS A 812 24.42 -38.21 -18.44
C LYS A 812 23.14 -38.11 -17.62
N ASN A 813 22.93 -39.02 -16.66
CA ASN A 813 21.78 -38.99 -15.76
C ASN A 813 21.79 -37.77 -14.82
N GLN A 814 22.96 -37.34 -14.35
CA GLN A 814 23.10 -36.12 -13.54
C GLN A 814 22.78 -34.84 -14.32
N TYR A 815 23.24 -34.76 -15.57
CA TYR A 815 22.84 -33.71 -16.50
C TYR A 815 21.33 -33.70 -16.71
N ALA A 816 20.75 -34.86 -17.02
CA ALA A 816 19.32 -35.01 -17.27
C ALA A 816 18.46 -34.63 -16.04
N PHE A 817 18.93 -34.96 -14.84
CA PHE A 817 18.30 -34.57 -13.57
C PHE A 817 18.15 -33.05 -13.42
N ILE A 818 19.17 -32.26 -13.76
CA ILE A 818 19.08 -30.79 -13.68
C ILE A 818 18.28 -30.23 -14.86
N LEU A 819 18.61 -30.67 -16.08
CA LEU A 819 18.05 -30.12 -17.31
C LEU A 819 16.54 -30.25 -17.37
N ILE A 820 15.96 -31.37 -16.95
CA ILE A 820 14.50 -31.57 -17.02
C ILE A 820 13.74 -30.56 -16.16
N ARG A 821 14.31 -30.17 -15.01
CA ARG A 821 13.74 -29.17 -14.10
C ARG A 821 13.84 -27.76 -14.69
N VAL A 822 14.98 -27.44 -15.30
CA VAL A 822 15.20 -26.16 -15.98
C VAL A 822 14.29 -26.05 -17.22
N VAL A 823 14.09 -27.13 -17.98
CA VAL A 823 13.18 -27.14 -19.14
C VAL A 823 11.74 -26.87 -18.69
N TYR A 824 11.29 -27.53 -17.63
CA TYR A 824 9.96 -27.29 -17.05
C TYR A 824 9.76 -25.82 -16.67
N SER A 825 10.71 -25.23 -15.95
CA SER A 825 10.62 -23.83 -15.54
C SER A 825 10.66 -22.84 -16.70
N LYS A 826 11.51 -23.05 -17.72
CA LYS A 826 11.55 -22.19 -18.92
C LYS A 826 10.27 -22.29 -19.75
N LEU A 827 9.62 -23.45 -19.79
CA LEU A 827 8.32 -23.64 -20.44
C LEU A 827 7.19 -22.91 -19.69
N ASN A 828 7.26 -22.90 -18.35
CA ASN A 828 6.29 -22.26 -17.44
C ASN A 828 6.46 -20.75 -17.26
N ALA A 829 7.63 -20.19 -17.59
CA ALA A 829 7.86 -18.75 -17.49
C ALA A 829 6.74 -17.96 -18.21
N LYS A 830 6.03 -17.12 -17.45
CA LYS A 830 5.03 -16.18 -18.00
C LYS A 830 5.74 -15.31 -19.03
N ARG A 831 5.04 -14.95 -20.12
CA ARG A 831 5.50 -13.90 -21.06
C ARG A 831 6.00 -12.73 -20.20
N SER A 832 7.31 -12.53 -20.10
CA SER A 832 7.84 -11.42 -19.33
C SER A 832 7.24 -10.13 -19.91
N LEU A 833 6.68 -9.32 -19.02
CA LEU A 833 5.95 -8.10 -19.35
C LEU A 833 6.80 -7.21 -20.28
N GLY A 834 6.21 -6.79 -21.41
CA GLY A 834 6.65 -5.56 -22.08
C GLY A 834 6.80 -5.55 -23.61
N SER A 835 6.71 -6.65 -24.37
CA SER A 835 6.96 -6.57 -25.82
C SER A 835 5.80 -7.05 -26.69
N THR A 836 5.00 -6.10 -27.18
CA THR A 836 4.04 -6.31 -28.28
C THR A 836 4.66 -6.02 -29.66
N THR A 837 6.00 -6.03 -29.75
CA THR A 837 6.72 -5.96 -31.03
C THR A 837 6.67 -7.33 -31.69
N ARG A 838 6.12 -7.41 -32.92
CA ARG A 838 5.86 -8.66 -33.67
C ARG A 838 7.07 -9.63 -33.67
N GLY A 839 8.31 -9.16 -33.71
CA GLY A 839 9.51 -10.01 -33.79
C GLY A 839 9.91 -10.81 -32.53
N ARG A 840 9.42 -10.50 -31.33
CA ARG A 840 9.75 -11.28 -30.10
C ARG A 840 8.72 -12.37 -29.77
N LYS A 841 7.54 -12.36 -30.40
CA LYS A 841 6.58 -13.48 -30.32
C LYS A 841 7.18 -14.72 -31.00
N ASP A 842 7.73 -14.51 -32.18
CA ASP A 842 8.40 -15.56 -32.95
C ASP A 842 9.59 -16.13 -32.17
N TYR A 843 10.38 -15.28 -31.50
CA TYR A 843 11.50 -15.72 -30.65
C TYR A 843 11.07 -16.65 -29.49
N PHE A 844 9.99 -16.31 -28.78
CA PHE A 844 9.51 -17.14 -27.67
C PHE A 844 8.84 -18.44 -28.13
N GLU A 845 8.09 -18.39 -29.24
CA GLU A 845 7.51 -19.59 -29.86
C GLU A 845 8.59 -20.50 -30.48
N LEU A 846 9.62 -19.91 -31.07
CA LEU A 846 10.84 -20.61 -31.51
C LEU A 846 11.52 -21.28 -30.32
N ASN A 847 11.79 -20.56 -29.23
CA ASN A 847 12.41 -21.14 -28.03
C ASN A 847 11.58 -22.29 -27.45
N ARG A 848 10.24 -22.17 -27.41
CA ARG A 848 9.36 -23.28 -27.01
C ARG A 848 9.47 -24.46 -27.96
N LYS A 849 9.56 -24.24 -29.28
CA LYS A 849 9.76 -25.32 -30.27
C LYS A 849 11.06 -26.08 -30.00
N TYR A 850 12.17 -25.38 -29.69
CA TYR A 850 13.44 -26.03 -29.32
C TYR A 850 13.35 -26.80 -28.00
N LEU A 851 12.69 -26.26 -26.97
CA LEU A 851 12.49 -26.98 -25.71
C LEU A 851 11.64 -28.24 -25.88
N PHE A 852 10.64 -28.22 -26.77
CA PHE A 852 9.90 -29.44 -27.12
C PHE A 852 10.77 -30.43 -27.89
N GLN A 853 11.68 -29.98 -28.76
CA GLN A 853 12.66 -30.86 -29.41
C GLN A 853 13.55 -31.58 -28.38
N PHE A 854 13.98 -30.87 -27.33
CA PHE A 854 14.72 -31.46 -26.22
C PHE A 854 13.91 -32.56 -25.50
N LEU A 855 12.62 -32.33 -25.26
CA LEU A 855 11.74 -33.34 -24.67
C LEU A 855 11.56 -34.57 -25.56
N ILE A 856 11.59 -34.43 -26.89
CA ILE A 856 11.58 -35.58 -27.82
C ILE A 856 12.81 -36.45 -27.58
N THR A 857 14.00 -35.86 -27.44
CA THR A 857 15.24 -36.60 -27.15
C THR A 857 15.13 -37.40 -25.85
N PHE A 858 14.53 -36.81 -24.81
CA PHE A 858 14.30 -37.48 -23.53
C PHE A 858 13.29 -38.62 -23.62
N ALA A 859 12.27 -38.46 -24.48
CA ALA A 859 11.25 -39.47 -24.68
C ALA A 859 11.75 -40.66 -25.54
N SER A 860 12.61 -40.39 -26.53
CA SER A 860 13.11 -41.42 -27.45
C SER A 860 14.25 -42.27 -26.89
N ASN A 861 14.99 -41.76 -25.89
CA ASN A 861 16.16 -42.44 -25.33
C ASN A 861 15.79 -43.14 -24.01
N HIS A 862 16.05 -44.45 -23.94
CA HIS A 862 15.74 -45.27 -22.76
C HIS A 862 16.40 -44.75 -21.47
N LEU A 863 17.63 -44.23 -21.55
CA LEU A 863 18.35 -43.67 -20.38
C LEU A 863 17.60 -42.49 -19.74
N TYR A 864 16.97 -41.65 -20.57
CA TYR A 864 16.31 -40.42 -20.10
C TYR A 864 14.81 -40.56 -19.90
N LYS A 865 14.25 -41.75 -20.16
CA LYS A 865 12.80 -42.02 -20.11
C LYS A 865 12.22 -41.76 -18.72
N GLU A 866 12.93 -42.12 -17.65
CA GLU A 866 12.53 -41.82 -16.27
C GLU A 866 12.44 -40.31 -15.99
N HIS A 867 13.33 -39.51 -16.57
CA HIS A 867 13.26 -38.05 -16.46
C HIS A 867 12.10 -37.48 -17.27
N PHE A 868 11.78 -38.05 -18.43
CA PHE A 868 10.57 -37.71 -19.18
C PHE A 868 9.30 -38.03 -18.39
N HIS A 869 9.24 -39.19 -17.73
CA HIS A 869 8.14 -39.54 -16.82
C HIS A 869 8.02 -38.56 -15.65
N TYR A 870 9.14 -38.17 -15.05
CA TYR A 870 9.15 -37.14 -14.01
C TYR A 870 8.63 -35.79 -14.52
N PHE A 871 8.92 -35.42 -15.77
CA PHE A 871 8.34 -34.22 -16.38
C PHE A 871 6.81 -34.31 -16.48
N ILE A 872 6.27 -35.47 -16.89
CA ILE A 872 4.82 -35.69 -16.92
C ILE A 872 4.24 -35.60 -15.49
N GLN A 873 4.91 -36.18 -14.51
CA GLN A 873 4.52 -36.09 -13.10
C GLN A 873 4.42 -34.64 -12.62
N LEU A 874 5.35 -33.75 -13.03
CA LEU A 874 5.29 -32.32 -12.73
C LEU A 874 4.08 -31.62 -13.40
N LEU A 875 3.63 -32.07 -14.57
CA LEU A 875 2.42 -31.54 -15.21
C LEU A 875 1.15 -31.94 -14.46
N LEU A 876 1.14 -33.14 -13.90
CA LEU A 876 -0.01 -33.74 -13.22
C LEU A 876 0.00 -33.51 -11.70
N GLU A 877 1.00 -32.77 -11.22
CA GLU A 877 1.26 -32.59 -9.80
C GLU A 877 0.13 -31.95 -8.96
N PRO A 878 -0.79 -31.10 -9.48
CA PRO A 878 -1.93 -30.65 -8.68
C PRO A 878 -2.73 -31.78 -8.01
N PHE A 879 -2.78 -32.95 -8.65
CA PHE A 879 -3.46 -34.14 -8.15
C PHE A 879 -2.48 -35.32 -7.97
N HIS A 880 -1.27 -35.03 -7.47
CA HIS A 880 -0.21 -36.02 -7.36
C HIS A 880 -0.61 -37.22 -6.49
N ASP A 881 -1.19 -36.98 -5.31
CA ASP A 881 -1.57 -38.03 -4.36
C ASP A 881 -2.67 -38.94 -4.92
N GLU A 882 -3.62 -38.38 -5.66
CA GLU A 882 -4.74 -39.11 -6.25
C GLU A 882 -4.26 -39.98 -7.41
N LEU A 883 -3.32 -39.45 -8.21
CA LEU A 883 -2.86 -40.11 -9.43
C LEU A 883 -1.79 -41.17 -9.20
N PHE A 884 -0.89 -40.96 -8.23
CA PHE A 884 0.30 -41.81 -8.05
C PHE A 884 0.33 -42.58 -6.73
N SER A 885 -0.81 -42.70 -6.03
CA SER A 885 -0.93 -43.57 -4.84
C SER A 885 -0.77 -45.05 -5.20
N SER A 886 -0.40 -45.86 -4.20
CA SER A 886 -0.10 -47.30 -4.36
C SER A 886 -1.28 -48.16 -4.85
N ASN A 887 -2.52 -47.66 -4.78
CA ASN A 887 -3.72 -48.36 -5.24
C ASN A 887 -4.40 -47.58 -6.38
N GLU A 888 -4.14 -47.97 -7.64
CA GLU A 888 -4.60 -47.25 -8.85
C GLU A 888 -6.12 -47.06 -8.99
N ASN A 889 -6.92 -47.86 -8.26
CA ASN A 889 -8.39 -47.86 -8.31
C ASN A 889 -9.07 -46.99 -7.23
N GLN A 890 -8.33 -46.39 -6.30
CA GLN A 890 -8.89 -45.58 -5.20
C GLN A 890 -8.77 -44.06 -5.40
N TRP A 891 -8.30 -43.61 -6.56
CA TRP A 891 -8.05 -42.19 -6.86
C TRP A 891 -9.26 -41.27 -6.64
N LEU A 892 -10.48 -41.73 -6.96
CA LEU A 892 -11.73 -40.97 -6.71
C LEU A 892 -12.05 -40.86 -5.22
N ASN A 893 -11.82 -41.93 -4.44
CA ASN A 893 -12.08 -41.94 -2.99
C ASN A 893 -11.09 -41.03 -2.25
N ILE A 894 -9.82 -41.03 -2.65
CA ILE A 894 -8.80 -40.13 -2.09
C ILE A 894 -9.20 -38.66 -2.35
N PHE A 895 -9.63 -38.36 -3.57
CA PHE A 895 -10.12 -37.04 -3.95
C PHE A 895 -11.36 -36.62 -3.14
N GLU A 896 -12.36 -37.50 -3.02
CA GLU A 896 -13.58 -37.22 -2.25
C GLU A 896 -13.29 -37.00 -0.76
N ASN A 897 -12.38 -37.77 -0.18
CA ASN A 897 -11.96 -37.58 1.21
C ASN A 897 -11.33 -36.18 1.42
N LYS A 898 -10.46 -35.72 0.52
CA LYS A 898 -9.82 -34.39 0.65
C LYS A 898 -10.77 -33.21 0.48
N ILE A 899 -11.89 -33.42 -0.21
CA ILE A 899 -12.94 -32.43 -0.40
C ILE A 899 -13.94 -32.43 0.76
N ASN A 900 -14.17 -33.59 1.38
CA ASN A 900 -15.11 -33.77 2.49
C ASN A 900 -14.45 -33.55 3.87
N LEU A 901 -13.14 -33.40 3.94
CA LEU A 901 -12.39 -33.12 5.18
C LEU A 901 -12.59 -31.66 5.62
N LYS A 902 -13.71 -31.41 6.33
CA LYS A 902 -13.98 -30.41 7.39
C LYS A 902 -15.35 -29.75 7.23
N ASN A 903 -16.16 -29.82 8.31
CA ASN A 903 -17.40 -29.07 8.51
C ASN A 903 -17.13 -27.61 8.91
N GLU A 904 -16.34 -26.88 8.13
CA GLU A 904 -16.10 -25.43 8.31
C GLU A 904 -16.81 -24.63 7.21
N GLU A 905 -17.01 -23.33 7.42
CA GLU A 905 -17.69 -22.46 6.45
C GLU A 905 -16.91 -22.37 5.12
N PHE A 906 -17.61 -22.57 4.00
CA PHE A 906 -16.98 -22.57 2.68
C PHE A 906 -16.65 -21.14 2.22
N HIS A 907 -15.36 -20.83 2.08
CA HIS A 907 -14.87 -19.58 1.48
C HIS A 907 -14.18 -19.84 0.14
N LEU A 908 -14.74 -19.36 -0.98
CA LEU A 908 -14.17 -19.59 -2.32
C LEU A 908 -12.75 -19.01 -2.48
N ILE A 909 -12.40 -17.98 -1.72
CA ILE A 909 -11.12 -17.28 -1.78
C ILE A 909 -9.96 -18.18 -1.32
N SER A 910 -10.20 -19.11 -0.38
CA SER A 910 -9.17 -20.05 0.13
C SER A 910 -8.64 -20.99 -0.96
N TYR A 911 -9.39 -21.16 -2.06
CA TYR A 911 -9.01 -22.02 -3.18
C TYR A 911 -8.28 -21.29 -4.32
N GLU A 912 -8.15 -19.95 -4.29
CA GLU A 912 -7.64 -19.16 -5.43
C GLU A 912 -6.25 -19.63 -5.91
N ILE A 913 -5.35 -19.92 -4.98
CA ILE A 913 -3.97 -20.36 -5.28
C ILE A 913 -3.98 -21.71 -5.98
N PHE A 914 -4.76 -22.67 -5.49
CA PHE A 914 -4.86 -24.01 -6.07
C PHE A 914 -5.52 -23.97 -7.47
N ILE A 915 -6.53 -23.12 -7.66
CA ILE A 915 -7.16 -22.89 -8.97
C ILE A 915 -6.16 -22.32 -9.99
N LYS A 916 -5.32 -21.34 -9.59
CA LYS A 916 -4.24 -20.81 -10.44
C LYS A 916 -3.21 -21.88 -10.80
N TYR A 917 -2.90 -22.77 -9.86
CA TYR A 917 -1.99 -23.89 -10.10
C TYR A 917 -2.55 -24.84 -11.17
N ILE A 918 -3.81 -25.27 -11.06
CA ILE A 918 -4.49 -26.08 -12.09
C ILE A 918 -4.51 -25.37 -13.45
N GLN A 919 -4.73 -24.06 -13.48
CA GLN A 919 -4.70 -23.31 -14.73
C GLN A 919 -3.32 -23.39 -15.41
N HIS A 920 -2.23 -23.30 -14.63
CA HIS A 920 -0.87 -23.35 -15.15
C HIS A 920 -0.54 -24.71 -15.74
N SER A 921 -0.87 -25.81 -15.05
CA SER A 921 -0.65 -27.17 -15.57
C SER A 921 -1.46 -27.44 -16.85
N LEU A 922 -2.75 -27.09 -16.89
CA LEU A 922 -3.61 -27.30 -18.07
C LEU A 922 -3.10 -26.55 -19.31
N LEU A 923 -2.56 -25.34 -19.15
CA LEU A 923 -2.02 -24.56 -20.27
C LEU A 923 -0.83 -25.27 -20.91
N LEU A 924 0.06 -25.83 -20.10
CA LEU A 924 1.23 -26.55 -20.60
C LEU A 924 0.84 -27.91 -21.17
N LEU A 925 -0.01 -28.66 -20.45
CA LEU A 925 -0.47 -29.99 -20.81
C LEU A 925 -1.14 -30.01 -22.19
N LYS A 926 -1.98 -29.02 -22.51
CA LYS A 926 -2.58 -28.88 -23.84
C LYS A 926 -1.52 -28.84 -24.95
N THR A 927 -0.48 -28.02 -24.78
CA THR A 927 0.59 -27.88 -25.78
C THR A 927 1.49 -29.12 -25.83
N PHE A 928 1.74 -29.74 -24.68
CA PHE A 928 2.52 -30.95 -24.54
C PHE A 928 1.85 -32.12 -25.27
N VAL A 929 0.58 -32.42 -24.96
CA VAL A 929 -0.19 -33.50 -25.61
C VAL A 929 -0.27 -33.30 -27.12
N SER A 930 -0.52 -32.06 -27.59
CA SER A 930 -0.62 -31.77 -29.03
C SER A 930 0.67 -32.01 -29.82
N LYS A 931 1.85 -31.93 -29.18
CA LYS A 931 3.15 -32.04 -29.86
C LYS A 931 3.85 -33.37 -29.63
N LEU A 932 3.62 -34.01 -28.48
CA LEU A 932 4.34 -35.20 -28.03
C LEU A 932 3.42 -36.43 -27.88
N GLY A 933 2.20 -36.38 -28.44
CA GLY A 933 1.21 -37.45 -28.32
C GLY A 933 1.74 -38.86 -28.55
N VAL A 934 2.63 -39.05 -29.52
CA VAL A 934 3.22 -40.36 -29.86
C VAL A 934 3.98 -41.00 -28.69
N TYR A 935 4.60 -40.20 -27.82
CA TYR A 935 5.43 -40.67 -26.71
C TYR A 935 4.68 -40.81 -25.38
N ILE A 936 3.38 -40.47 -25.35
CA ILE A 936 2.60 -40.34 -24.11
C ILE A 936 1.77 -41.61 -23.82
N HIS A 937 1.78 -42.60 -24.73
CA HIS A 937 0.90 -43.77 -24.66
C HIS A 937 0.95 -44.49 -23.30
N GLU A 938 2.12 -44.67 -22.69
CA GLU A 938 2.27 -45.36 -21.40
C GLU A 938 1.69 -44.59 -20.19
N LYS A 939 1.40 -43.29 -20.33
CA LYS A 939 0.91 -42.42 -19.24
C LYS A 939 -0.42 -41.74 -19.57
N ILE A 940 -1.12 -42.22 -20.59
CA ILE A 940 -2.38 -41.63 -21.05
C ILE A 940 -3.47 -41.68 -19.98
N ASP A 941 -3.51 -42.76 -19.18
CA ASP A 941 -4.48 -42.95 -18.12
C ASP A 941 -4.36 -41.88 -17.03
N TYR A 942 -3.13 -41.54 -16.60
CA TYR A 942 -2.92 -40.48 -15.60
C TYR A 942 -3.33 -39.10 -16.12
N ILE A 943 -3.08 -38.83 -17.41
CA ILE A 943 -3.49 -37.57 -18.05
C ILE A 943 -5.01 -37.47 -18.14
N MET A 944 -5.68 -38.58 -18.47
CA MET A 944 -7.13 -38.65 -18.49
C MET A 944 -7.73 -38.48 -17.08
N LYS A 945 -7.22 -39.23 -16.08
CA LYS A 945 -7.61 -39.09 -14.67
C LYS A 945 -7.44 -37.64 -14.20
N PHE A 946 -6.35 -36.98 -14.56
CA PHE A 946 -6.14 -35.55 -14.26
C PHE A 946 -7.23 -34.66 -14.83
N TYR A 947 -7.59 -34.80 -16.11
CA TYR A 947 -8.69 -34.02 -16.70
C TYR A 947 -10.02 -34.29 -15.98
N ILE A 948 -10.33 -35.54 -15.62
CA ILE A 948 -11.55 -35.90 -14.89
C ILE A 948 -11.56 -35.24 -13.50
N LEU A 949 -10.46 -35.34 -12.74
CA LEU A 949 -10.32 -34.70 -11.43
C LEU A 949 -10.46 -33.17 -11.50
N THR A 950 -9.88 -32.52 -12.52
CA THR A 950 -10.06 -31.07 -12.70
C THR A 950 -11.51 -30.68 -12.92
N ILE A 951 -12.27 -31.46 -13.71
CA ILE A 951 -13.68 -31.18 -13.99
C ILE A 951 -14.50 -31.38 -12.71
N LYS A 952 -14.32 -32.51 -12.02
CA LYS A 952 -15.01 -32.82 -10.76
C LYS A 952 -14.73 -31.76 -9.68
N PHE A 953 -13.50 -31.28 -9.59
CA PHE A 953 -13.11 -30.22 -8.65
C PHE A 953 -13.77 -28.88 -8.96
N VAL A 954 -13.80 -28.48 -10.23
CA VAL A 954 -14.48 -27.25 -10.64
C VAL A 954 -15.98 -27.36 -10.36
N ASP A 955 -16.60 -28.50 -10.68
CA ASP A 955 -18.03 -28.70 -10.45
C ASP A 955 -18.37 -28.66 -8.95
N TYR A 956 -17.56 -29.27 -8.07
CA TYR A 956 -17.67 -29.14 -6.62
C TYR A 956 -17.67 -27.67 -6.18
N LEU A 957 -16.66 -26.88 -6.56
CA LEU A 957 -16.55 -25.47 -6.18
C LEU A 957 -17.70 -24.61 -6.71
N THR A 958 -18.26 -24.96 -7.88
CA THR A 958 -19.40 -24.23 -8.44
C THR A 958 -20.74 -24.54 -7.76
N ASN A 959 -20.88 -25.73 -7.17
CA ASN A 959 -22.12 -26.20 -6.54
C ASN A 959 -22.24 -25.77 -5.06
N GLN A 960 -21.14 -25.39 -4.41
CA GLN A 960 -21.15 -24.88 -3.04
C GLN A 960 -21.84 -23.50 -2.95
N LYS A 961 -22.64 -23.30 -1.89
CA LYS A 961 -23.28 -22.02 -1.57
C LYS A 961 -22.36 -21.23 -0.62
N CYS A 962 -21.99 -20.00 -0.97
CA CYS A 962 -21.31 -19.09 -0.04
C CYS A 962 -22.21 -18.79 1.16
N SER A 963 -21.66 -18.77 2.37
CA SER A 963 -22.37 -18.59 3.64
C SER A 963 -22.91 -17.17 3.85
N SER A 964 -22.38 -16.14 3.18
CA SER A 964 -22.77 -14.73 3.36
C SER A 964 -23.26 -14.05 2.07
N GLN A 965 -24.27 -13.17 2.20
CA GLN A 965 -24.76 -12.33 1.09
C GLN A 965 -23.72 -11.26 0.67
N GLU A 966 -22.85 -10.82 1.59
CA GLU A 966 -21.83 -9.80 1.36
C GLU A 966 -20.66 -10.27 0.46
N GLU A 967 -20.28 -11.56 0.49
CA GLU A 967 -19.22 -12.10 -0.39
C GLU A 967 -19.63 -12.17 -1.88
N THR A 968 -20.94 -12.17 -2.18
CA THR A 968 -21.41 -12.33 -3.56
C THR A 968 -21.10 -11.12 -4.45
N ASP A 969 -20.89 -9.95 -3.84
CA ASP A 969 -20.53 -8.72 -4.53
C ASP A 969 -19.03 -8.42 -4.58
N ASP A 970 -18.21 -9.20 -3.86
CA ASP A 970 -16.76 -9.07 -3.91
C ASP A 970 -16.21 -9.33 -5.33
N PHE A 971 -15.44 -8.36 -5.82
CA PHE A 971 -14.74 -8.42 -7.09
C PHE A 971 -13.82 -9.65 -7.21
N GLN A 972 -13.20 -10.09 -6.11
CA GLN A 972 -12.33 -11.27 -6.13
C GLN A 972 -13.10 -12.57 -6.40
N VAL A 973 -14.24 -12.76 -5.73
CA VAL A 973 -15.12 -13.92 -5.92
C VAL A 973 -15.61 -13.99 -7.37
N LYS A 974 -16.03 -12.87 -7.96
CA LYS A 974 -16.43 -12.78 -9.38
C LYS A 974 -15.29 -13.20 -10.33
N LYS A 975 -14.05 -12.75 -10.05
CA LYS A 975 -12.86 -13.12 -10.84
C LYS A 975 -12.53 -14.62 -10.75
N ILE A 976 -12.66 -15.23 -9.57
CA ILE A 976 -12.44 -16.66 -9.36
C ILE A 976 -13.49 -17.49 -10.13
N ARG A 977 -14.77 -17.09 -10.10
CA ARG A 977 -15.83 -17.78 -10.86
C ARG A 977 -15.58 -17.74 -12.38
N ILE A 978 -15.07 -16.63 -12.92
CA ILE A 978 -14.67 -16.54 -14.34
C ILE A 978 -13.50 -17.50 -14.63
N LEU A 979 -12.54 -17.59 -13.72
CA LEU A 979 -11.40 -18.49 -13.84
C LEU A 979 -11.82 -19.97 -13.85
N LEU A 980 -12.75 -20.37 -12.98
CA LEU A 980 -13.32 -21.72 -12.93
C LEU A 980 -13.96 -22.12 -14.26
N LYS A 981 -14.80 -21.25 -14.86
CA LYS A 981 -15.39 -21.50 -16.20
C LYS A 981 -14.32 -21.73 -17.27
N ARG A 982 -13.26 -20.92 -17.25
CA ARG A 982 -12.14 -21.05 -18.20
C ARG A 982 -11.38 -22.36 -18.01
N ILE A 983 -11.09 -22.76 -16.77
CA ILE A 983 -10.41 -24.02 -16.45
C ILE A 983 -11.23 -25.20 -16.97
N ARG A 984 -12.54 -25.20 -16.71
CA ARG A 984 -13.45 -26.22 -17.23
C ARG A 984 -13.42 -26.34 -18.75
N SER A 985 -13.52 -25.21 -19.46
CA SER A 985 -13.39 -25.15 -20.92
C SER A 985 -12.03 -25.70 -21.42
N MET A 986 -10.94 -25.43 -20.69
CA MET A 986 -9.60 -25.93 -21.01
C MET A 986 -9.49 -27.45 -20.82
N SER A 987 -10.08 -28.01 -19.77
CA SER A 987 -10.09 -29.46 -19.52
C SER A 987 -10.83 -30.22 -20.62
N TYR A 988 -12.04 -29.78 -21.02
CA TYR A 988 -12.77 -30.41 -22.12
C TYR A 988 -12.04 -30.29 -23.47
N LYS A 989 -11.42 -29.14 -23.76
CA LYS A 989 -10.55 -29.00 -24.95
C LYS A 989 -9.35 -29.95 -24.92
N GLY A 990 -8.78 -30.19 -23.75
CA GLY A 990 -7.70 -31.14 -23.54
C GLY A 990 -8.12 -32.56 -23.89
N LEU A 991 -9.27 -33.00 -23.36
CA LEU A 991 -9.88 -34.30 -23.68
C LEU A 991 -10.18 -34.44 -25.18
N GLN A 992 -10.72 -33.39 -25.83
CA GLN A 992 -10.96 -33.41 -27.28
C GLN A 992 -9.67 -33.66 -28.09
N ILE A 993 -8.56 -33.03 -27.70
CA ILE A 993 -7.27 -33.21 -28.39
C ILE A 993 -6.76 -34.63 -28.15
N LEU A 994 -6.89 -35.13 -26.93
CA LEU A 994 -6.45 -36.45 -26.55
C LEU A 994 -7.19 -37.54 -27.34
N PHE A 995 -8.54 -37.51 -27.36
CA PHE A 995 -9.33 -38.47 -28.15
C PHE A 995 -9.06 -38.38 -29.65
N LYS A 996 -8.82 -37.18 -30.21
CA LYS A 996 -8.47 -37.02 -31.64
C LYS A 996 -7.10 -37.55 -32.02
N LEU A 997 -6.13 -37.54 -31.10
CA LEU A 997 -4.76 -37.99 -31.39
C LEU A 997 -4.63 -39.51 -31.36
N PHE A 998 -5.45 -40.18 -30.54
CA PHE A 998 -5.46 -41.63 -30.39
C PHE A 998 -6.68 -42.27 -31.10
N ASP A 999 -7.12 -41.61 -32.18
CA ASP A 999 -8.29 -41.97 -33.00
C ASP A 999 -8.00 -43.09 -34.00
N ASN A 1000 -7.29 -44.14 -33.58
CA ASN A 1000 -6.95 -45.26 -34.45
C ASN A 1000 -7.95 -46.40 -34.20
N ASP A 1001 -8.67 -46.79 -35.26
CA ASP A 1001 -9.78 -47.76 -35.23
C ASP A 1001 -9.40 -49.19 -34.77
N ASP A 1002 -8.12 -49.49 -34.52
CA ASP A 1002 -7.61 -50.86 -34.36
C ASP A 1002 -7.04 -51.22 -32.96
N LYS A 1003 -7.08 -50.34 -31.95
CA LYS A 1003 -6.51 -50.64 -30.60
C LYS A 1003 -7.37 -50.12 -29.44
N GLU A 1004 -7.62 -50.99 -28.45
CA GLU A 1004 -8.17 -50.61 -27.14
C GLU A 1004 -7.15 -49.81 -26.32
N ILE A 1005 -6.99 -48.52 -26.64
CA ILE A 1005 -6.02 -47.64 -25.98
C ILE A 1005 -6.52 -47.18 -24.60
N PHE A 1006 -7.84 -47.12 -24.40
CA PHE A 1006 -8.46 -46.61 -23.18
C PHE A 1006 -9.12 -47.74 -22.39
N GLN A 1007 -8.85 -47.79 -21.08
CA GLN A 1007 -9.53 -48.74 -20.20
C GLN A 1007 -11.03 -48.40 -20.07
N LYS A 1008 -11.90 -49.43 -20.12
CA LYS A 1008 -13.36 -49.29 -20.04
C LYS A 1008 -13.80 -48.59 -18.73
N ASP A 1009 -13.20 -48.96 -17.60
CA ASP A 1009 -13.48 -48.35 -16.29
C ASP A 1009 -13.23 -46.83 -16.24
N LEU A 1010 -12.22 -46.37 -16.98
CA LEU A 1010 -11.85 -44.96 -17.04
C LEU A 1010 -12.79 -44.17 -17.96
N ILE A 1011 -13.29 -44.81 -19.02
CA ILE A 1011 -14.37 -44.29 -19.87
C ILE A 1011 -15.69 -44.19 -19.09
N ASP A 1012 -16.02 -45.19 -18.27
CA ASP A 1012 -17.16 -45.18 -17.35
C ASP A 1012 -17.06 -44.06 -16.32
N SER A 1013 -15.88 -43.91 -15.70
CA SER A 1013 -15.59 -42.84 -14.74
C SER A 1013 -15.73 -41.45 -15.36
N LEU A 1014 -15.24 -41.26 -16.60
CA LEU A 1014 -15.38 -40.01 -17.33
C LEU A 1014 -16.86 -39.67 -17.56
N TRP A 1015 -17.67 -40.65 -17.98
CA TRP A 1015 -19.09 -40.44 -18.25
C TRP A 1015 -19.86 -40.09 -16.97
N LEU A 1016 -19.66 -40.86 -15.90
CA LEU A 1016 -20.33 -40.66 -14.63
C LEU A 1016 -19.99 -39.29 -14.01
N CYS A 1017 -18.70 -38.97 -13.93
CA CYS A 1017 -18.23 -37.77 -13.24
C CYS A 1017 -18.38 -36.49 -14.09
N CYS A 1018 -18.14 -36.55 -15.40
CA CYS A 1018 -18.06 -35.34 -16.23
C CYS A 1018 -19.34 -35.01 -17.00
N ILE A 1019 -20.26 -35.97 -17.17
CA ILE A 1019 -21.44 -35.84 -18.05
C ILE A 1019 -22.74 -36.09 -17.30
N LYS A 1020 -22.84 -37.23 -16.61
CA LYS A 1020 -24.06 -37.63 -15.90
C LYS A 1020 -24.34 -36.72 -14.70
N GLN A 1021 -23.41 -36.61 -13.75
CA GLN A 1021 -23.60 -35.83 -12.52
C GLN A 1021 -23.72 -34.32 -12.72
N SER A 1022 -23.07 -33.74 -13.73
CA SER A 1022 -22.94 -32.28 -13.85
C SER A 1022 -23.93 -31.62 -14.81
N TYR A 1023 -24.48 -32.37 -15.79
CA TYR A 1023 -25.17 -31.75 -16.93
C TYR A 1023 -26.49 -32.38 -17.34
N LEU A 1024 -26.64 -33.70 -17.36
CA LEU A 1024 -27.87 -34.33 -17.87
C LEU A 1024 -29.11 -33.92 -17.06
N ASP A 1025 -29.00 -33.85 -15.72
CA ASP A 1025 -30.10 -33.42 -14.84
C ASP A 1025 -30.48 -31.92 -15.00
N ASN A 1026 -29.54 -31.09 -15.47
CA ASN A 1026 -29.75 -29.65 -15.67
C ASN A 1026 -30.16 -29.28 -17.11
N LEU A 1027 -29.66 -30.02 -18.12
CA LEU A 1027 -29.94 -29.81 -19.54
C LEU A 1027 -31.42 -30.04 -19.87
N LEU A 1028 -32.04 -31.04 -19.23
CA LEU A 1028 -33.46 -31.33 -19.36
C LEU A 1028 -34.37 -30.23 -18.76
N ASN A 1029 -33.82 -29.35 -17.92
CA ASN A 1029 -34.62 -28.41 -17.11
C ASN A 1029 -34.52 -26.93 -17.53
N LYS A 1030 -33.42 -26.43 -18.13
CA LYS A 1030 -33.32 -24.99 -18.54
C LYS A 1030 -32.41 -24.75 -19.76
N THR A 1031 -33.03 -24.39 -20.89
CA THR A 1031 -32.35 -23.87 -22.09
C THR A 1031 -32.08 -22.37 -21.94
N LYS A 1032 -30.91 -21.97 -21.40
CA LYS A 1032 -30.33 -20.63 -21.67
C LYS A 1032 -28.85 -20.55 -21.26
N GLN A 1033 -28.01 -20.32 -22.27
CA GLN A 1033 -26.70 -19.63 -22.22
C GLN A 1033 -25.61 -20.21 -21.29
N ARG A 1034 -24.96 -21.31 -21.70
CA ARG A 1034 -23.61 -21.66 -21.21
C ARG A 1034 -22.67 -21.99 -22.37
N GLU A 1035 -21.66 -21.14 -22.60
CA GLU A 1035 -20.57 -21.39 -23.57
C GLU A 1035 -19.82 -22.70 -23.29
N ASP A 1036 -19.86 -23.18 -22.05
CA ASP A 1036 -19.20 -24.41 -21.60
C ASP A 1036 -19.79 -25.68 -22.22
N ILE A 1037 -21.10 -25.67 -22.54
CA ILE A 1037 -21.80 -26.82 -23.15
C ILE A 1037 -21.21 -27.12 -24.54
N VAL A 1038 -20.73 -26.10 -25.24
CA VAL A 1038 -20.20 -26.25 -26.61
C VAL A 1038 -19.00 -27.20 -26.65
N HIS A 1039 -18.11 -27.18 -25.66
CA HIS A 1039 -16.95 -28.07 -25.65
C HIS A 1039 -17.31 -29.50 -25.26
N MET A 1040 -18.32 -29.67 -24.42
CA MET A 1040 -18.91 -30.98 -24.13
C MET A 1040 -19.58 -31.60 -25.35
N LEU A 1041 -20.43 -30.84 -26.05
CA LEU A 1041 -21.10 -31.31 -27.28
C LEU A 1041 -20.11 -31.65 -28.38
N LYS A 1042 -19.05 -30.85 -28.55
CA LYS A 1042 -17.96 -31.18 -29.49
C LYS A 1042 -17.24 -32.49 -29.15
N LEU A 1043 -17.19 -32.86 -27.88
CA LEU A 1043 -16.59 -34.10 -27.42
C LEU A 1043 -17.53 -35.29 -27.73
N ALA A 1044 -18.84 -35.12 -27.53
CA ALA A 1044 -19.85 -36.10 -27.95
C ALA A 1044 -19.82 -36.38 -29.47
N VAL A 1045 -19.60 -35.35 -30.29
CA VAL A 1045 -19.44 -35.52 -31.75
C VAL A 1045 -18.16 -36.29 -32.10
N ILE A 1046 -17.07 -36.12 -31.35
CA ILE A 1046 -15.85 -36.92 -31.56
C ILE A 1046 -16.18 -38.39 -31.27
N TRP A 1047 -16.88 -38.69 -30.18
CA TRP A 1047 -17.26 -40.07 -29.86
C TRP A 1047 -18.20 -40.71 -30.86
N SER A 1048 -19.08 -39.94 -31.53
CA SER A 1048 -19.98 -40.50 -32.54
C SER A 1048 -19.31 -40.84 -33.86
N ASN A 1049 -18.17 -40.20 -34.14
CA ASN A 1049 -17.48 -40.32 -35.42
C ASN A 1049 -16.50 -41.49 -35.48
N THR A 1050 -16.15 -42.08 -34.35
CA THR A 1050 -15.10 -43.10 -34.24
C THR A 1050 -15.73 -44.43 -33.81
N THR A 1051 -15.39 -45.52 -34.50
CA THR A 1051 -16.11 -46.81 -34.34
C THR A 1051 -15.95 -47.36 -32.92
N TYR A 1052 -14.71 -47.38 -32.42
CA TYR A 1052 -14.36 -47.85 -31.09
C TYR A 1052 -15.02 -47.03 -29.97
N LEU A 1053 -14.94 -45.68 -30.01
CA LEU A 1053 -15.55 -44.86 -28.95
C LEU A 1053 -17.08 -44.88 -29.04
N ARG A 1054 -17.64 -45.01 -30.24
CA ARG A 1054 -19.10 -45.14 -30.41
C ARG A 1054 -19.60 -46.43 -29.79
N GLU A 1055 -18.90 -47.54 -29.97
CA GLU A 1055 -19.22 -48.81 -29.31
C GLU A 1055 -19.04 -48.71 -27.78
N ALA A 1056 -17.89 -48.21 -27.32
CA ALA A 1056 -17.57 -48.15 -25.89
C ALA A 1056 -18.39 -47.13 -25.07
N ILE A 1057 -18.92 -46.06 -25.69
CA ILE A 1057 -19.53 -44.92 -24.99
C ILE A 1057 -21.00 -44.73 -25.33
N ILE A 1058 -21.36 -44.80 -26.62
CA ILE A 1058 -22.68 -44.38 -27.13
C ILE A 1058 -23.63 -45.58 -27.22
N ASN A 1059 -23.16 -46.73 -27.69
CA ASN A 1059 -24.03 -47.90 -27.89
C ASN A 1059 -24.50 -48.48 -26.55
N ASP A 1060 -23.62 -48.50 -25.54
CA ASP A 1060 -23.87 -49.04 -24.19
C ASP A 1060 -24.76 -48.13 -23.31
N ARG A 1061 -25.05 -46.88 -23.71
CA ARG A 1061 -25.73 -45.90 -22.82
C ARG A 1061 -26.86 -45.13 -23.53
N GLN A 1062 -28.08 -45.22 -23.01
CA GLN A 1062 -29.24 -44.54 -23.59
C GLN A 1062 -29.14 -43.00 -23.48
N ASP A 1063 -28.75 -42.49 -22.31
CA ASP A 1063 -28.52 -41.05 -22.07
C ASP A 1063 -27.47 -40.44 -23.02
N ALA A 1064 -26.53 -41.26 -23.50
CA ALA A 1064 -25.51 -40.83 -24.45
C ALA A 1064 -26.08 -40.58 -25.85
N LYS A 1065 -27.04 -41.39 -26.27
CA LYS A 1065 -27.74 -41.24 -27.55
C LYS A 1065 -28.55 -39.94 -27.57
N ASP A 1066 -29.17 -39.59 -26.45
CA ASP A 1066 -29.94 -38.35 -26.32
C ASP A 1066 -29.04 -37.10 -26.31
N LEU A 1067 -27.87 -37.17 -25.66
CA LEU A 1067 -26.87 -36.11 -25.72
C LEU A 1067 -26.36 -35.86 -27.15
N VAL A 1068 -26.13 -36.93 -27.94
CA VAL A 1068 -25.72 -36.83 -29.34
C VAL A 1068 -26.84 -36.21 -30.20
N LYS A 1069 -28.11 -36.56 -29.98
CA LYS A 1069 -29.25 -35.90 -30.64
C LYS A 1069 -29.31 -34.40 -30.36
N CYS A 1070 -29.20 -33.99 -29.09
CA CYS A 1070 -29.12 -32.58 -28.70
C CYS A 1070 -27.97 -31.82 -29.40
N SER A 1071 -26.85 -32.50 -29.67
CA SER A 1071 -25.71 -31.92 -30.39
C SER A 1071 -25.98 -31.70 -31.89
N MET A 1072 -26.82 -32.55 -32.50
CA MET A 1072 -27.25 -32.43 -33.89
C MET A 1072 -28.27 -31.30 -34.04
N GLU A 1073 -29.25 -31.21 -33.14
CA GLU A 1073 -30.31 -30.20 -33.14
C GLU A 1073 -29.78 -28.77 -32.88
N SER A 1074 -28.70 -28.63 -32.10
CA SER A 1074 -28.10 -27.33 -31.78
C SER A 1074 -27.15 -26.76 -32.86
N GLY A 1075 -27.01 -27.43 -34.02
CA GLY A 1075 -26.19 -26.96 -35.15
C GLY A 1075 -24.67 -27.03 -34.93
N VAL A 1076 -24.21 -27.60 -33.81
CA VAL A 1076 -22.78 -27.74 -33.46
C VAL A 1076 -22.07 -28.74 -34.39
N SER A 1077 -22.80 -29.73 -34.92
CA SER A 1077 -22.35 -30.69 -35.94
C SER A 1077 -21.91 -30.01 -37.25
N TYR A 1078 -22.64 -28.98 -37.70
CA TYR A 1078 -22.37 -28.25 -38.94
C TYR A 1078 -21.05 -27.46 -38.91
N TYR A 1079 -20.70 -26.87 -37.77
CA TYR A 1079 -19.45 -26.13 -37.59
C TYR A 1079 -18.20 -27.03 -37.47
N LEU A 1080 -18.36 -28.27 -37.00
CA LEU A 1080 -17.25 -29.24 -36.89
C LEU A 1080 -16.90 -29.84 -38.26
N LEU A 1081 -17.90 -30.11 -39.11
CA LEU A 1081 -17.72 -30.60 -40.49
C LEU A 1081 -16.91 -29.63 -41.39
N LEU A 1082 -17.00 -28.32 -41.12
CA LEU A 1082 -16.20 -27.30 -41.82
C LEU A 1082 -14.73 -27.22 -41.35
N SER A 1083 -14.39 -27.82 -40.20
CA SER A 1083 -13.06 -27.74 -39.59
C SER A 1083 -12.15 -28.95 -39.86
N LEU A 1084 -12.65 -29.95 -40.59
CA LEU A 1084 -11.88 -31.11 -41.02
C LEU A 1084 -11.01 -30.76 -42.25
N PRO A 1085 -9.78 -31.31 -42.37
CA PRO A 1085 -8.99 -31.18 -43.60
C PRO A 1085 -9.76 -31.78 -44.78
N LEU A 1086 -9.69 -31.11 -45.95
CA LEU A 1086 -10.42 -31.46 -47.18
C LEU A 1086 -10.26 -32.93 -47.63
N THR A 1087 -9.24 -33.64 -47.15
CA THR A 1087 -8.90 -35.01 -47.55
C THR A 1087 -9.81 -36.11 -46.98
N LYS A 1088 -10.64 -35.84 -45.96
CA LYS A 1088 -11.60 -36.81 -45.38
C LYS A 1088 -13.07 -36.47 -45.67
N ARG A 1089 -13.37 -35.80 -46.79
CA ARG A 1089 -14.74 -35.71 -47.31
C ARG A 1089 -15.02 -36.91 -48.22
N SER A 1090 -15.23 -38.10 -47.64
CA SER A 1090 -15.93 -39.14 -48.39
C SER A 1090 -17.40 -38.77 -48.45
N VAL A 1091 -17.87 -38.55 -49.68
CA VAL A 1091 -19.27 -38.29 -50.01
C VAL A 1091 -20.07 -39.54 -49.67
N THR A 1092 -20.77 -39.55 -48.54
CA THR A 1092 -21.98 -40.35 -48.39
C THR A 1092 -23.10 -39.44 -47.96
N SER A 1093 -24.09 -39.35 -48.86
CA SER A 1093 -25.33 -38.62 -48.74
C SER A 1093 -26.07 -38.97 -47.44
N PHE A 1094 -26.25 -37.98 -46.58
CA PHE A 1094 -27.38 -37.95 -45.66
C PHE A 1094 -28.22 -36.72 -45.98
N THR A 1095 -29.29 -36.96 -46.75
CA THR A 1095 -30.45 -36.08 -46.88
C THR A 1095 -31.08 -35.91 -45.50
N ILE A 1096 -31.18 -34.67 -45.04
CA ILE A 1096 -31.92 -34.30 -43.84
C ILE A 1096 -33.32 -33.90 -44.32
N ASP A 1097 -34.30 -34.75 -44.06
CA ASP A 1097 -35.69 -34.32 -43.84
C ASP A 1097 -35.95 -34.42 -42.33
N CYS A 1098 -36.51 -33.32 -41.80
CA CYS A 1098 -36.83 -32.98 -40.40
C CYS A 1098 -35.68 -32.51 -39.50
#